data_AF-A0A813ZTP3-F1
#
_entry.id   AF-A0A813ZTP3-F1
#
_cell.length_a   1.000
_cell.length_b   1.000
_cell.length_c   1.000
_cell.angle_alpha   90.00
_cell.angle_beta   90.00
_cell.angle_gamma   90.00
#
_symmetry.space_group_name_H-M   'P 1'
#
loop_
_entity.id
_entity.type
_entity.pdbx_description
1 polymer ?
#
loop_
_entity_poly.entity_id
_entity_poly.type
_entity_poly.pdbx_seq_one_letter_code
_entity_poly.pdbx_strand_id
1 'polypeptide(L)'
;MAKQYQILNIILVLFVLSIELSTIEANDERNGDVAYFQRSSSKNQIGDSKGKVATYNKNDGSNDFTAYHNGTFEPKMDGVYFTIFAAQIGSPRRVANGDIHMWMQQSGKNEPNSNSIQSVDYGSTSVLVYATVFQTPVDCTFAFLYSAFTVNECTSLGLITTQPEHEPLVPSIIISTLQISGGTNRIPYAQLFSSKTQLGNSNSDVVVLDGSSAVNKLDITTAEKHGIIKYNEAGVYFLIACAQVGSAKDTDASGEVHLWMRLNEKDMPNSNTIRTVRNGNTAVLVSQTVVKLEAEDKVQLVFSTTNKELGLIASKPKNEPLVPGIIFSTFRLSNKENPTAYAQLSSSQSQWGCTTPKIVKLDNNDGSHHIKNNNGVMEFEESGTYFVMAAAQVGSDDDNGVGDVRMWLRLNGEDMADSNTIQTVEKNTAVLVCQTAVELKKGDKLEVVLATDVTEGTLGLVANKPHKESAVPSIIVSVFQSTGSTTNSEWTKPGKSNDKEHDYEIIDDVAYLQASSSKNQLTESNPKAITYNKVDGLNGYSTVKNNTFLYETPGYYFTVYGAQVGSASGNGKGELHLWLRENGADVPMSNSIQTVEPRSLSVPNYVSIIKAPVGHEVTVIIAAHTSNKCSSLGLVALDVRHEPLVPSIIRSEIQLSDIDHPVHNLALSSSKTQLGSSNTKAITYDQDQFTGTGIPTARSDGSVKFNESAIYFVIFIAQGGSADGTRASGEIYLGPQLNGKDIPNSNIIHSVRSGSDRGLICQSIVKAEANDKLQIAFSTTNEDIGLIASAPKNEPFVTSLLLTIFELGTKQNPVPYAQLSSSQSQWGCITPKKVDLSNNDGSHRITNNDGVIEFEESGTYFMMGAGQIGSYDGKGIGDVHLWMRLNGKDIKDSNTVQTVDDDTTVLVCQVVTKIEAGDKLELIFSTDVAKGKLGFVTSQPGSKEKVPSMVFSAFKSSYTKTSKHYNKYNED
;
A
#
# COMPACT_ATOMS: atom_id res chain seq x y z
N MET A 1 -32.27 2.40 -57.67
CA MET A 1 -31.54 3.39 -56.85
C MET A 1 -32.22 3.73 -55.52
N ALA A 2 -33.55 3.72 -55.38
CA ALA A 2 -34.21 4.01 -54.09
C ALA A 2 -34.17 2.86 -53.04
N LYS A 3 -33.89 1.60 -53.44
CA LYS A 3 -33.81 0.45 -52.50
C LYS A 3 -32.42 0.22 -51.88
N GLN A 4 -31.36 0.86 -52.38
CA GLN A 4 -30.00 0.75 -51.80
C GLN A 4 -29.76 1.73 -50.65
N TYR A 5 -30.59 2.77 -50.51
CA TYR A 5 -30.49 3.75 -49.42
C TYR A 5 -31.13 3.28 -48.10
N GLN A 6 -32.06 2.32 -48.13
CA GLN A 6 -32.67 1.78 -46.89
C GLN A 6 -31.80 0.74 -46.18
N ILE A 7 -30.92 0.03 -46.89
CA ILE A 7 -30.00 -0.93 -46.28
C ILE A 7 -28.79 -0.21 -45.65
N LEU A 8 -28.37 0.94 -46.19
CA LEU A 8 -27.28 1.74 -45.62
C LEU A 8 -27.69 2.43 -44.31
N ASN A 9 -28.96 2.82 -44.14
CA ASN A 9 -29.45 3.43 -42.90
C ASN A 9 -29.66 2.42 -41.76
N ILE A 10 -29.93 1.15 -42.06
CA ILE A 10 -30.02 0.10 -41.02
C ILE A 10 -28.62 -0.31 -40.55
N ILE A 11 -27.62 -0.30 -41.44
CA ILE A 11 -26.22 -0.57 -41.06
C ILE A 11 -25.61 0.60 -40.28
N LEU A 12 -25.99 1.85 -40.57
CA LEU A 12 -25.52 3.02 -39.81
C LEU A 12 -26.13 3.10 -38.41
N VAL A 13 -27.39 2.66 -38.22
CA VAL A 13 -28.02 2.58 -36.89
C VAL A 13 -27.44 1.44 -36.04
N LEU A 14 -27.01 0.32 -36.66
CA LEU A 14 -26.32 -0.76 -35.96
C LEU A 14 -24.84 -0.43 -35.64
N PHE A 15 -24.19 0.45 -36.41
CA PHE A 15 -22.84 0.91 -36.12
C PHE A 15 -22.79 2.01 -35.04
N VAL A 16 -23.84 2.84 -34.93
CA VAL A 16 -23.97 3.83 -33.85
C VAL A 16 -24.39 3.16 -32.52
N LEU A 17 -25.16 2.06 -32.57
CA LEU A 17 -25.47 1.25 -31.38
C LEU A 17 -24.34 0.30 -30.93
N SER A 18 -23.24 0.19 -31.69
CA SER A 18 -22.06 -0.61 -31.31
C SER A 18 -20.87 0.23 -30.79
N ILE A 19 -21.01 1.55 -30.73
CA ILE A 19 -19.97 2.48 -30.22
C ILE A 19 -20.42 3.20 -28.92
N GLU A 20 -21.66 3.04 -28.48
CA GLU A 20 -22.18 3.56 -27.19
C GLU A 20 -22.55 2.46 -26.18
N LEU A 21 -21.83 1.32 -26.20
CA LEU A 21 -21.96 0.24 -25.20
C LEU A 21 -20.63 -0.14 -24.55
N SER A 22 -19.62 0.72 -24.64
CA SER A 22 -18.32 0.56 -23.97
C SER A 22 -17.95 1.81 -23.17
N THR A 23 -18.74 2.09 -22.14
CA THR A 23 -18.40 2.80 -20.89
C THR A 23 -19.71 3.19 -20.20
N ILE A 24 -20.48 2.19 -19.75
CA ILE A 24 -21.18 2.39 -18.49
C ILE A 24 -20.09 2.17 -17.45
N GLU A 25 -19.37 3.24 -17.14
CA GLU A 25 -18.54 3.31 -15.94
C GLU A 25 -19.47 3.02 -14.77
N ALA A 26 -19.33 1.82 -14.21
CA ALA A 26 -19.78 1.58 -12.86
C ALA A 26 -19.03 2.61 -12.00
N ASN A 27 -19.76 3.52 -11.38
CA ASN A 27 -19.23 4.37 -10.32
C ASN A 27 -18.52 3.44 -9.32
N ASP A 28 -17.19 3.46 -9.32
CA ASP A 28 -16.34 2.73 -8.37
C ASP A 28 -16.33 3.52 -7.06
N GLU A 29 -17.50 3.68 -6.45
CA GLU A 29 -17.62 4.03 -5.04
C GLU A 29 -17.08 2.83 -4.26
N ARG A 30 -15.78 2.82 -3.96
CA ARG A 30 -15.15 1.81 -3.11
C ARG A 30 -15.67 1.94 -1.69
N ASN A 31 -16.83 1.32 -1.46
CA ASN A 31 -17.43 1.16 -0.15
C ASN A 31 -16.55 0.22 0.70
N GLY A 32 -15.66 0.80 1.51
CA GLY A 32 -15.01 0.14 2.65
C GLY A 32 -14.28 -1.16 2.31
N ASP A 33 -13.21 -1.06 1.51
CA ASP A 33 -12.40 -2.19 1.05
C ASP A 33 -12.00 -3.12 2.20
N VAL A 34 -12.35 -4.40 2.07
CA VAL A 34 -11.95 -5.43 3.02
C VAL A 34 -10.55 -5.90 2.68
N ALA A 35 -9.64 -5.90 3.67
CA ALA A 35 -8.30 -6.47 3.46
C ALA A 35 -8.39 -7.96 3.15
N TYR A 36 -7.86 -8.37 2.01
CA TYR A 36 -7.66 -9.74 1.62
C TYR A 36 -6.27 -9.95 1.04
N PHE A 37 -5.78 -11.18 1.16
CA PHE A 37 -4.47 -11.58 0.69
C PHE A 37 -4.52 -13.00 0.18
N GLN A 38 -4.17 -13.16 -1.09
CA GLN A 38 -3.93 -14.45 -1.71
C GLN A 38 -2.52 -14.53 -2.28
N ARG A 39 -1.80 -15.57 -1.87
CA ARG A 39 -0.49 -15.89 -2.40
C ARG A 39 -0.37 -17.37 -2.67
N SER A 40 0.27 -17.68 -3.78
CA SER A 40 0.67 -19.03 -4.12
C SER A 40 2.15 -19.13 -4.43
N SER A 41 2.64 -20.37 -4.50
CA SER A 41 4.00 -20.66 -4.92
C SER A 41 4.04 -21.73 -5.99
N SER A 42 4.57 -21.35 -7.16
CA SER A 42 4.79 -22.25 -8.29
C SER A 42 6.10 -23.03 -8.22
N LYS A 43 6.81 -22.99 -7.08
CA LYS A 43 8.12 -23.62 -6.90
C LYS A 43 8.04 -24.82 -5.96
N ASN A 44 8.83 -25.85 -6.24
CA ASN A 44 9.07 -26.93 -5.29
C ASN A 44 9.85 -26.37 -4.09
N GLN A 45 9.43 -26.72 -2.87
CA GLN A 45 10.04 -26.27 -1.63
C GLN A 45 10.36 -27.49 -0.76
N ILE A 46 11.60 -27.95 -0.83
CA ILE A 46 12.05 -29.17 -0.15
C ILE A 46 12.27 -28.88 1.33
N GLY A 47 11.58 -29.64 2.18
CA GLY A 47 11.63 -29.47 3.63
C GLY A 47 12.90 -30.05 4.23
N ASP A 48 13.15 -29.65 5.46
CA ASP A 48 14.07 -30.36 6.37
C ASP A 48 13.47 -30.37 7.78
N SER A 49 14.18 -30.97 8.72
CA SER A 49 13.72 -31.10 10.11
C SER A 49 13.82 -29.80 10.94
N LYS A 50 14.27 -28.68 10.37
CA LYS A 50 14.53 -27.44 11.11
C LYS A 50 13.42 -26.39 11.00
N GLY A 51 12.39 -26.65 10.18
CA GLY A 51 11.36 -25.68 9.87
C GLY A 51 11.88 -24.62 8.89
N LYS A 52 11.20 -24.45 7.77
CA LYS A 52 11.50 -23.45 6.76
C LYS A 52 10.28 -22.57 6.52
N VAL A 53 10.50 -21.28 6.33
CA VAL A 53 9.44 -20.38 5.88
C VAL A 53 9.05 -20.77 4.44
N ALA A 54 7.76 -20.99 4.23
CA ALA A 54 7.19 -21.18 2.89
C ALA A 54 7.34 -19.87 2.10
N THR A 55 7.86 -19.99 0.89
CA THR A 55 8.08 -18.86 -0.01
C THR A 55 6.96 -18.78 -1.04
N TYR A 56 6.58 -17.55 -1.40
CA TYR A 56 5.58 -17.27 -2.43
C TYR A 56 6.23 -16.46 -3.54
N ASN A 57 6.00 -16.85 -4.79
CA ASN A 57 6.58 -16.18 -5.95
C ASN A 57 5.53 -15.63 -6.91
N LYS A 58 4.25 -15.69 -6.53
CA LYS A 58 3.15 -15.08 -7.26
C LYS A 58 2.33 -14.18 -6.33
N ASN A 59 1.74 -13.13 -6.90
CA ASN A 59 0.72 -12.32 -6.24
C ASN A 59 -0.60 -12.58 -6.95
N ASP A 60 -1.51 -13.29 -6.30
CA ASP A 60 -2.76 -13.72 -6.94
C ASP A 60 -3.92 -12.79 -6.57
N GLY A 61 -3.67 -11.86 -5.64
CA GLY A 61 -4.59 -10.80 -5.23
C GLY A 61 -4.23 -10.31 -3.84
N SER A 62 -4.11 -9.00 -3.64
CA SER A 62 -3.94 -8.44 -2.30
C SER A 62 -4.32 -6.97 -2.28
N ASN A 63 -5.18 -6.58 -1.35
CA ASN A 63 -5.32 -5.20 -0.89
C ASN A 63 -4.93 -5.17 0.60
N ASP A 64 -4.28 -4.10 1.04
CA ASP A 64 -3.95 -3.89 2.46
C ASP A 64 -3.12 -4.99 3.16
N PHE A 65 -2.28 -5.68 2.39
CA PHE A 65 -1.20 -6.51 2.89
C PHE A 65 0.14 -6.14 2.23
N THR A 66 1.22 -6.17 3.01
CA THR A 66 2.60 -6.08 2.52
C THR A 66 3.20 -7.48 2.50
N ALA A 67 3.62 -7.97 1.34
CA ALA A 67 4.29 -9.28 1.21
C ALA A 67 5.79 -9.10 1.03
N TYR A 68 6.59 -9.83 1.79
CA TYR A 68 8.04 -9.75 1.74
C TYR A 68 8.64 -10.93 0.97
N HIS A 69 9.80 -10.71 0.35
CA HIS A 69 10.50 -11.75 -0.43
C HIS A 69 10.91 -12.98 0.38
N ASN A 70 10.96 -12.88 1.71
CA ASN A 70 11.29 -14.00 2.60
C ASN A 70 10.10 -14.92 2.91
N GLY A 71 8.91 -14.70 2.32
CA GLY A 71 7.71 -15.50 2.59
C GLY A 71 6.94 -15.05 3.84
N THR A 72 7.26 -13.87 4.39
CA THR A 72 6.42 -13.22 5.40
C THR A 72 5.42 -12.27 4.74
N PHE A 73 4.32 -12.01 5.41
CA PHE A 73 3.32 -11.00 5.00
C PHE A 73 2.78 -10.26 6.21
N GLU A 74 2.32 -9.03 6.02
CA GLU A 74 1.88 -8.14 7.08
C GLU A 74 0.57 -7.46 6.70
N PRO A 75 -0.49 -7.55 7.50
CA PRO A 75 -1.70 -6.76 7.30
C PRO A 75 -1.41 -5.29 7.61
N LYS A 76 -1.90 -4.39 6.75
CA LYS A 76 -1.78 -2.93 6.93
C LYS A 76 -2.83 -2.35 7.88
N MET A 77 -3.76 -3.17 8.34
CA MET A 77 -4.87 -2.75 9.18
C MET A 77 -4.98 -3.59 10.45
N ASP A 78 -5.41 -2.96 11.54
CA ASP A 78 -5.82 -3.65 12.74
C ASP A 78 -7.09 -4.46 12.45
N GLY A 79 -7.14 -5.72 12.89
CA GLY A 79 -8.33 -6.50 12.65
C GLY A 79 -8.30 -7.92 13.18
N VAL A 80 -9.42 -8.59 12.92
CA VAL A 80 -9.57 -10.03 13.04
C VAL A 80 -9.53 -10.59 11.62
N TYR A 81 -8.65 -11.57 11.43
CA TYR A 81 -8.41 -12.19 10.15
C TYR A 81 -8.73 -13.68 10.22
N PHE A 82 -9.37 -14.17 9.17
CA PHE A 82 -9.47 -15.58 8.87
C PHE A 82 -8.41 -15.92 7.83
N THR A 83 -7.55 -16.89 8.11
CA THR A 83 -6.58 -17.41 7.16
C THR A 83 -6.75 -18.90 7.02
N ILE A 84 -6.66 -19.37 5.78
CA ILE A 84 -6.57 -20.77 5.46
C ILE A 84 -5.41 -21.00 4.49
N PHE A 85 -4.71 -22.10 4.65
CA PHE A 85 -3.76 -22.58 3.65
C PHE A 85 -4.12 -23.97 3.18
N ALA A 86 -3.85 -24.22 1.90
CA ALA A 86 -3.85 -25.53 1.29
C ALA A 86 -2.46 -25.75 0.67
N ALA A 87 -1.70 -26.71 1.21
CA ALA A 87 -0.36 -27.01 0.77
C ALA A 87 -0.33 -28.35 0.04
N GLN A 88 0.20 -28.33 -1.19
CA GLN A 88 0.40 -29.54 -1.96
C GLN A 88 1.70 -30.21 -1.49
N ILE A 89 1.58 -31.37 -0.87
CA ILE A 89 2.73 -32.09 -0.33
C ILE A 89 2.98 -33.38 -1.12
N GLY A 90 4.25 -33.77 -1.20
CA GLY A 90 4.67 -34.96 -1.92
C GLY A 90 6.19 -35.08 -2.03
N SER A 91 6.64 -36.06 -2.80
CA SER A 91 8.06 -36.27 -3.10
C SER A 91 8.30 -36.20 -4.62
N PRO A 92 9.06 -35.21 -5.15
CA PRO A 92 9.29 -35.04 -6.59
C PRO A 92 10.03 -36.21 -7.24
N ARG A 93 10.81 -36.94 -6.44
CA ARG A 93 11.40 -38.22 -6.81
C ARG A 93 10.65 -39.25 -5.98
N ARG A 94 9.99 -40.22 -6.61
CA ARG A 94 9.26 -41.30 -5.91
C ARG A 94 10.26 -42.12 -5.07
N VAL A 95 10.72 -41.63 -3.91
CA VAL A 95 11.80 -42.25 -3.11
C VAL A 95 11.63 -42.06 -1.59
N ALA A 96 10.65 -41.28 -1.11
CA ALA A 96 10.54 -40.93 0.30
C ALA A 96 9.10 -41.08 0.82
N ASN A 97 9.00 -41.68 2.01
CA ASN A 97 7.82 -41.63 2.88
C ASN A 97 8.16 -40.77 4.09
N GLY A 98 7.16 -40.12 4.66
CA GLY A 98 7.37 -39.29 5.83
C GLY A 98 6.22 -38.36 6.13
N ASP A 99 6.48 -37.45 7.05
CA ASP A 99 5.52 -36.47 7.52
C ASP A 99 5.95 -35.06 7.08
N ILE A 100 4.98 -34.27 6.61
CA ILE A 100 5.11 -32.82 6.51
C ILE A 100 4.33 -32.20 7.65
N HIS A 101 5.01 -31.33 8.40
CA HIS A 101 4.38 -30.53 9.44
C HIS A 101 4.31 -29.09 8.94
N MET A 102 3.22 -28.38 9.24
CA MET A 102 3.06 -26.96 8.89
C MET A 102 2.41 -26.18 10.01
N TRP A 103 2.95 -25.00 10.30
CA TRP A 103 2.42 -24.10 11.33
C TRP A 103 2.61 -22.63 11.00
N MET A 104 1.95 -21.77 11.77
CA MET A 104 2.03 -20.32 11.60
C MET A 104 3.02 -19.69 12.59
N GLN A 105 3.73 -18.66 12.15
CA GLN A 105 4.45 -17.73 13.00
C GLN A 105 3.84 -16.35 12.91
N GLN A 106 3.73 -15.68 14.06
CA GLN A 106 3.39 -14.26 14.18
C GLN A 106 4.56 -13.53 14.84
N SER A 107 5.06 -12.50 14.18
CA SER A 107 6.19 -11.67 14.59
C SER A 107 7.41 -12.50 15.02
N GLY A 108 7.71 -13.54 14.22
CA GLY A 108 8.82 -14.47 14.44
C GLY A 108 8.62 -15.49 15.57
N LYS A 109 7.45 -15.55 16.19
CA LYS A 109 7.10 -16.52 17.24
C LYS A 109 6.12 -17.55 16.71
N ASN A 110 6.34 -18.83 17.03
CA ASN A 110 5.41 -19.90 16.66
C ASN A 110 4.06 -19.65 17.32
N GLU A 111 3.00 -19.60 16.53
CA GLU A 111 1.64 -19.48 17.03
C GLU A 111 1.24 -20.77 17.74
N PRO A 112 0.82 -20.71 19.02
CA PRO A 112 0.37 -21.89 19.74
C PRO A 112 -0.78 -22.59 19.02
N ASN A 113 -0.75 -23.92 18.99
CA ASN A 113 -1.83 -24.76 18.45
C ASN A 113 -2.12 -24.52 16.96
N SER A 114 -1.13 -24.02 16.20
CA SER A 114 -1.26 -23.76 14.76
C SER A 114 -0.67 -24.84 13.87
N ASN A 115 -0.26 -25.99 14.44
CA ASN A 115 0.47 -27.02 13.71
C ASN A 115 -0.48 -28.09 13.14
N SER A 116 -0.19 -28.59 11.94
CA SER A 116 -0.85 -29.75 11.35
C SER A 116 0.19 -30.69 10.73
N ILE A 117 -0.08 -31.99 10.78
CA ILE A 117 0.75 -33.06 10.23
C ILE A 117 -0.02 -33.80 9.14
N GLN A 118 0.65 -34.13 8.05
CA GLN A 118 0.13 -35.07 7.06
C GLN A 118 1.25 -36.03 6.64
N SER A 119 0.97 -37.32 6.80
CA SER A 119 1.81 -38.39 6.29
C SER A 119 1.64 -38.52 4.79
N VAL A 120 2.76 -38.73 4.10
CA VAL A 120 2.86 -38.88 2.65
C VAL A 120 3.46 -40.24 2.34
N ASP A 121 2.71 -41.03 1.58
CA ASP A 121 3.14 -42.32 1.08
C ASP A 121 3.96 -42.20 -0.21
N TYR A 122 4.64 -43.30 -0.57
CA TYR A 122 5.62 -43.32 -1.64
C TYR A 122 5.01 -42.95 -3.00
N GLY A 123 5.47 -41.83 -3.56
CA GLY A 123 5.03 -41.39 -4.89
C GLY A 123 3.60 -40.86 -4.94
N SER A 124 2.97 -40.66 -3.78
CA SER A 124 1.65 -40.07 -3.64
C SER A 124 1.76 -38.57 -3.41
N THR A 125 0.72 -37.86 -3.81
CA THR A 125 0.50 -36.44 -3.52
C THR A 125 -0.67 -36.32 -2.56
N SER A 126 -0.62 -35.34 -1.66
CA SER A 126 -1.72 -35.06 -0.73
C SER A 126 -1.83 -33.57 -0.47
N VAL A 127 -3.00 -33.14 0.02
CA VAL A 127 -3.24 -31.75 0.43
C VAL A 127 -3.26 -31.66 1.94
N LEU A 128 -2.41 -30.80 2.49
CA LEU A 128 -2.41 -30.44 3.90
C LEU A 128 -3.17 -29.11 4.07
N VAL A 129 -4.19 -29.11 4.92
CA VAL A 129 -5.08 -27.95 5.14
C VAL A 129 -5.02 -27.50 6.58
N TYR A 130 -5.09 -26.19 6.79
CA TYR A 130 -5.20 -25.57 8.10
C TYR A 130 -5.93 -24.25 7.99
N ALA A 131 -6.84 -24.00 8.91
CA ALA A 131 -7.62 -22.76 8.98
C ALA A 131 -7.54 -22.16 10.39
N THR A 132 -7.47 -20.84 10.46
CA THR A 132 -7.37 -20.12 11.73
C THR A 132 -8.02 -18.77 11.67
N VAL A 133 -8.58 -18.36 12.81
CA VAL A 133 -8.93 -16.97 13.09
C VAL A 133 -7.93 -16.42 14.10
N PHE A 134 -7.36 -15.25 13.80
CA PHE A 134 -6.47 -14.55 14.71
C PHE A 134 -6.78 -13.06 14.72
N GLN A 135 -6.39 -12.42 15.81
CA GLN A 135 -6.42 -10.98 15.95
C GLN A 135 -5.00 -10.45 15.87
N THR A 136 -4.82 -9.35 15.13
CA THR A 136 -3.51 -8.74 14.98
C THR A 136 -3.57 -7.23 15.08
N PRO A 137 -2.59 -6.59 15.74
CA PRO A 137 -2.32 -5.18 15.52
C PRO A 137 -1.66 -4.97 14.14
N VAL A 138 -1.60 -3.71 13.69
CA VAL A 138 -0.72 -3.22 12.62
C VAL A 138 0.73 -3.56 13.00
N ASP A 139 1.60 -3.78 12.02
CA ASP A 139 3.02 -4.11 12.18
C ASP A 139 3.34 -5.54 12.68
N CYS A 140 2.40 -6.47 12.55
CA CYS A 140 2.65 -7.89 12.81
C CYS A 140 2.94 -8.65 11.52
N THR A 141 4.12 -9.28 11.47
CA THR A 141 4.50 -10.14 10.35
C THR A 141 4.02 -11.57 10.57
N PHE A 142 3.46 -12.18 9.54
CA PHE A 142 3.01 -13.57 9.53
C PHE A 142 3.89 -14.38 8.59
N ALA A 143 4.19 -15.62 8.97
CA ALA A 143 4.83 -16.60 8.11
C ALA A 143 4.21 -17.96 8.31
N PHE A 144 4.19 -18.77 7.25
CA PHE A 144 3.92 -20.20 7.36
C PHE A 144 5.23 -20.95 7.29
N LEU A 145 5.43 -21.85 8.23
CA LEU A 145 6.61 -22.69 8.29
C LEU A 145 6.21 -24.12 7.98
N TYR A 146 7.15 -24.85 7.38
CA TYR A 146 7.01 -26.27 7.14
C TYR A 146 8.29 -27.02 7.48
N SER A 147 8.15 -28.23 8.03
CA SER A 147 9.25 -29.17 8.25
C SER A 147 8.92 -30.51 7.59
N ALA A 148 9.96 -31.28 7.27
CA ALA A 148 9.82 -32.61 6.67
C ALA A 148 10.63 -33.64 7.47
N PHE A 149 10.00 -34.75 7.80
CA PHE A 149 10.60 -35.89 8.49
C PHE A 149 10.47 -37.14 7.63
N THR A 150 11.59 -37.72 7.22
CA THR A 150 11.59 -38.89 6.33
C THR A 150 12.12 -40.12 7.06
N VAL A 151 11.54 -41.29 6.77
CA VAL A 151 11.92 -42.55 7.44
C VAL A 151 13.23 -43.16 6.92
N ASN A 152 13.72 -42.74 5.74
CA ASN A 152 14.82 -43.38 5.01
C ASN A 152 15.98 -42.42 4.62
N GLU A 153 16.20 -41.32 5.35
CA GLU A 153 17.23 -40.29 5.06
C GLU A 153 17.15 -39.63 3.66
N CYS A 154 16.14 -39.95 2.86
CA CYS A 154 15.93 -39.34 1.54
C CYS A 154 15.40 -37.91 1.71
N THR A 155 16.15 -36.92 1.22
CA THR A 155 15.89 -35.48 1.40
C THR A 155 14.93 -34.89 0.36
N SER A 156 13.91 -35.62 -0.10
CA SER A 156 13.06 -35.17 -1.23
C SER A 156 11.62 -34.83 -0.86
N LEU A 157 11.21 -34.94 0.40
CA LEU A 157 9.84 -34.58 0.80
C LEU A 157 9.70 -33.06 0.96
N GLY A 158 8.58 -32.49 0.52
CA GLY A 158 8.34 -31.05 0.65
C GLY A 158 7.01 -30.60 0.06
N LEU A 159 6.90 -29.29 -0.13
CA LEU A 159 5.80 -28.66 -0.86
C LEU A 159 6.10 -28.77 -2.35
N ILE A 160 5.20 -29.34 -3.14
CA ILE A 160 5.47 -29.69 -4.54
C ILE A 160 4.52 -28.99 -5.51
N THR A 161 5.06 -28.53 -6.62
CA THR A 161 4.31 -27.99 -7.75
C THR A 161 4.17 -29.05 -8.83
N THR A 162 3.01 -29.11 -9.48
CA THR A 162 2.77 -30.00 -10.63
C THR A 162 2.04 -29.23 -11.71
N GLN A 163 2.40 -29.45 -12.97
CA GLN A 163 1.72 -28.87 -14.13
C GLN A 163 1.15 -30.01 -14.96
N PRO A 164 -0.11 -30.43 -14.73
CA PRO A 164 -0.77 -31.39 -15.59
C PRO A 164 -0.97 -30.78 -16.99
N GLU A 165 -1.00 -31.63 -18.02
CA GLU A 165 -1.24 -31.18 -19.39
C GLU A 165 -2.66 -30.61 -19.53
N HIS A 166 -2.77 -29.42 -20.12
CA HIS A 166 -4.06 -28.74 -20.38
C HIS A 166 -4.89 -28.36 -19.14
N GLU A 167 -4.27 -28.30 -17.96
CA GLU A 167 -4.91 -27.88 -16.70
C GLU A 167 -4.13 -26.69 -16.10
N PRO A 168 -4.73 -25.88 -15.20
CA PRO A 168 -3.97 -24.88 -14.45
C PRO A 168 -2.90 -25.54 -13.57
N LEU A 169 -1.83 -24.79 -13.30
CA LEU A 169 -0.76 -25.20 -12.39
C LEU A 169 -1.34 -25.60 -11.02
N VAL A 170 -0.85 -26.71 -10.46
CA VAL A 170 -0.99 -27.05 -9.05
C VAL A 170 0.13 -26.36 -8.26
N PRO A 171 -0.14 -25.26 -7.54
CA PRO A 171 0.87 -24.61 -6.71
C PRO A 171 1.27 -25.48 -5.52
N SER A 172 2.49 -25.30 -5.04
CA SER A 172 3.01 -25.98 -3.84
C SER A 172 2.31 -25.56 -2.55
N ILE A 173 1.77 -24.34 -2.52
CA ILE A 173 0.97 -23.81 -1.43
C ILE A 173 0.10 -22.66 -1.95
N ILE A 174 -1.12 -22.57 -1.43
CA ILE A 174 -2.04 -21.43 -1.57
C ILE A 174 -2.39 -20.96 -0.16
N ILE A 175 -2.29 -19.66 0.08
CA ILE A 175 -2.77 -19.02 1.29
C ILE A 175 -3.81 -18.00 0.89
N SER A 176 -4.95 -18.06 1.57
CA SER A 176 -6.00 -17.07 1.44
C SER A 176 -6.29 -16.51 2.83
N THR A 177 -6.14 -15.21 2.99
CA THR A 177 -6.43 -14.47 4.21
C THR A 177 -7.48 -13.41 3.93
N LEU A 178 -8.43 -13.27 4.84
CA LEU A 178 -9.54 -12.32 4.75
C LEU A 178 -9.71 -11.63 6.10
N GLN A 179 -9.80 -10.30 6.09
CA GLN A 179 -10.24 -9.57 7.26
C GLN A 179 -11.74 -9.81 7.47
N ILE A 180 -12.10 -10.40 8.59
CA ILE A 180 -13.50 -10.70 8.95
C ILE A 180 -14.07 -9.64 9.89
N SER A 181 -13.22 -8.80 10.49
CA SER A 181 -13.64 -7.67 11.33
C SER A 181 -12.56 -6.59 11.42
N GLY A 182 -12.90 -5.34 11.11
CA GLY A 182 -12.08 -4.17 11.44
C GLY A 182 -12.47 -3.53 12.79
N GLY A 183 -11.55 -2.80 13.42
CA GLY A 183 -11.84 -1.88 14.52
C GLY A 183 -12.30 -2.50 15.87
N THR A 184 -13.03 -1.71 16.66
CA THR A 184 -13.45 -2.03 18.04
C THR A 184 -14.78 -2.78 18.13
N ASN A 185 -15.70 -2.62 17.17
CA ASN A 185 -16.99 -3.29 17.19
C ASN A 185 -16.92 -4.65 16.49
N ARG A 186 -16.38 -5.64 17.20
CA ARG A 186 -16.09 -6.95 16.61
C ARG A 186 -17.32 -7.82 16.44
N ILE A 187 -17.40 -8.50 15.30
CA ILE A 187 -18.35 -9.58 15.06
C ILE A 187 -18.11 -10.76 16.01
N PRO A 188 -19.08 -11.64 16.26
CA PRO A 188 -18.83 -12.89 16.96
C PRO A 188 -17.87 -13.78 16.17
N TYR A 189 -16.82 -14.29 16.83
CA TYR A 189 -15.87 -15.24 16.27
C TYR A 189 -15.21 -16.10 17.36
N ALA A 190 -14.68 -17.25 16.98
CA ALA A 190 -13.82 -18.08 17.84
C ALA A 190 -12.81 -18.92 17.04
N GLN A 191 -11.68 -19.19 17.68
CA GLN A 191 -10.65 -20.16 17.33
C GLN A 191 -10.49 -21.11 18.52
N LEU A 192 -11.06 -22.30 18.42
CA LEU A 192 -11.07 -23.34 19.47
C LEU A 192 -10.21 -24.51 19.05
N PHE A 193 -9.71 -25.27 20.02
CA PHE A 193 -8.90 -26.45 19.73
C PHE A 193 -9.04 -27.53 20.80
N SER A 194 -8.63 -28.75 20.44
CA SER A 194 -8.34 -29.83 21.38
C SER A 194 -6.84 -30.09 21.47
N SER A 195 -6.26 -29.89 22.65
CA SER A 195 -4.89 -30.31 22.97
C SER A 195 -4.78 -31.81 23.27
N LYS A 196 -5.91 -32.52 23.29
CA LYS A 196 -6.01 -33.94 23.66
C LYS A 196 -6.22 -34.83 22.45
N THR A 197 -5.64 -36.02 22.54
CA THR A 197 -6.02 -37.18 21.72
C THR A 197 -7.37 -37.72 22.18
N GLN A 198 -8.29 -37.92 21.23
CA GLN A 198 -9.65 -38.40 21.45
C GLN A 198 -9.88 -39.61 20.53
N LEU A 199 -9.73 -40.81 21.10
CA LEU A 199 -9.96 -42.05 20.37
C LEU A 199 -11.45 -42.36 20.32
N GLY A 200 -11.91 -42.90 19.19
CA GLY A 200 -13.32 -43.25 19.04
C GLY A 200 -13.70 -44.44 19.92
N ASN A 201 -14.91 -44.43 20.44
CA ASN A 201 -15.61 -45.67 20.73
C ASN A 201 -16.44 -46.07 19.49
N SER A 202 -16.97 -47.30 19.42
CA SER A 202 -17.71 -47.79 18.23
C SER A 202 -19.04 -47.06 17.95
N ASN A 203 -19.33 -45.94 18.63
CA ASN A 203 -20.44 -45.02 18.38
C ASN A 203 -19.89 -43.61 18.08
N SER A 204 -20.79 -42.64 17.89
CA SER A 204 -20.39 -41.24 17.72
C SER A 204 -20.06 -40.58 19.08
N ASP A 205 -18.95 -39.86 19.12
CA ASP A 205 -18.47 -39.12 20.28
C ASP A 205 -18.47 -37.62 20.01
N VAL A 206 -18.86 -36.84 21.02
CA VAL A 206 -18.76 -35.39 20.95
C VAL A 206 -17.31 -34.99 21.18
N VAL A 207 -16.79 -34.15 20.29
CA VAL A 207 -15.43 -33.63 20.38
C VAL A 207 -15.30 -32.74 21.62
N VAL A 208 -14.27 -33.00 22.41
CA VAL A 208 -13.85 -32.14 23.51
C VAL A 208 -12.98 -31.02 22.96
N LEU A 209 -13.39 -29.77 23.19
CA LEU A 209 -12.56 -28.58 22.96
C LEU A 209 -12.10 -28.08 24.33
N ASP A 210 -10.81 -28.11 24.60
CA ASP A 210 -10.21 -27.82 25.91
C ASP A 210 -9.38 -26.54 25.94
N GLY A 211 -9.34 -25.81 24.82
CA GLY A 211 -8.70 -24.50 24.75
C GLY A 211 -9.26 -23.62 23.64
N SER A 212 -8.89 -22.34 23.72
CA SER A 212 -9.23 -21.32 22.73
C SER A 212 -8.05 -20.36 22.54
N SER A 213 -7.75 -20.01 21.29
CA SER A 213 -6.73 -19.00 20.96
C SER A 213 -7.34 -17.61 20.76
N ALA A 214 -8.62 -17.54 20.38
CA ALA A 214 -9.35 -16.28 20.21
C ALA A 214 -10.85 -16.51 20.38
N VAL A 215 -11.56 -15.67 21.13
CA VAL A 215 -13.02 -15.76 21.34
C VAL A 215 -13.59 -14.36 21.52
N ASN A 216 -14.67 -14.06 20.82
CA ASN A 216 -15.43 -12.83 20.99
C ASN A 216 -16.92 -13.08 20.84
N LYS A 217 -17.71 -12.59 21.80
CA LYS A 217 -19.20 -12.64 21.80
C LYS A 217 -19.83 -14.04 21.65
N LEU A 218 -19.08 -15.11 21.89
CA LEU A 218 -19.59 -16.49 21.95
C LEU A 218 -19.45 -17.03 23.36
N ASP A 219 -20.42 -17.84 23.81
CA ASP A 219 -20.34 -18.56 25.08
C ASP A 219 -19.87 -19.98 24.82
N ILE A 220 -18.77 -20.35 25.47
CA ILE A 220 -18.14 -21.66 25.31
C ILE A 220 -18.18 -22.33 26.67
N THR A 221 -19.08 -23.28 26.81
CA THR A 221 -19.16 -24.08 28.02
C THR A 221 -18.19 -25.26 27.90
N THR A 222 -16.95 -25.07 28.38
CA THR A 222 -15.86 -26.07 28.33
C THR A 222 -15.85 -27.04 29.52
N ALA A 223 -16.86 -27.00 30.40
CA ALA A 223 -16.98 -27.96 31.50
C ALA A 223 -17.00 -29.41 30.95
N GLU A 224 -16.42 -30.35 31.71
CA GLU A 224 -15.85 -31.65 31.33
C GLU A 224 -16.58 -32.60 30.36
N LYS A 225 -17.67 -32.26 29.65
CA LYS A 225 -18.35 -33.24 28.79
C LYS A 225 -18.91 -32.89 27.41
N HIS A 226 -18.98 -31.65 26.88
CA HIS A 226 -19.80 -31.52 25.65
C HIS A 226 -19.37 -30.59 24.51
N GLY A 227 -18.22 -29.90 24.56
CA GLY A 227 -17.71 -29.15 23.39
C GLY A 227 -18.77 -28.28 22.72
N ILE A 228 -19.67 -27.69 23.51
CA ILE A 228 -20.84 -26.95 23.01
C ILE A 228 -20.42 -25.51 22.82
N ILE A 229 -20.52 -25.04 21.58
CA ILE A 229 -20.42 -23.62 21.26
C ILE A 229 -21.83 -23.05 21.22
N LYS A 230 -22.12 -22.11 22.14
CA LYS A 230 -23.38 -21.41 22.20
C LYS A 230 -23.24 -20.04 21.53
N TYR A 231 -24.13 -19.77 20.57
CA TYR A 231 -24.13 -18.53 19.81
C TYR A 231 -25.06 -17.53 20.47
N ASN A 232 -24.52 -16.40 20.92
CA ASN A 232 -25.30 -15.40 21.66
C ASN A 232 -26.07 -14.44 20.73
N GLU A 233 -25.69 -14.38 19.46
CA GLU A 233 -26.27 -13.46 18.48
C GLU A 233 -26.73 -14.24 17.24
N ALA A 234 -27.95 -13.98 16.80
CA ALA A 234 -28.45 -14.52 15.54
C ALA A 234 -27.64 -13.98 14.34
N GLY A 235 -27.53 -14.77 13.29
CA GLY A 235 -26.82 -14.40 12.07
C GLY A 235 -26.51 -15.59 11.19
N VAL A 236 -25.80 -15.34 10.09
CA VAL A 236 -25.21 -16.38 9.25
C VAL A 236 -23.75 -16.52 9.65
N TYR A 237 -23.30 -17.74 9.88
CA TYR A 237 -21.97 -18.05 10.36
C TYR A 237 -21.25 -18.97 9.40
N PHE A 238 -19.96 -18.74 9.21
CA PHE A 238 -19.05 -19.73 8.65
C PHE A 238 -18.44 -20.53 9.80
N LEU A 239 -18.39 -21.85 9.64
CA LEU A 239 -17.84 -22.80 10.57
C LEU A 239 -16.90 -23.74 9.80
N ILE A 240 -15.71 -23.97 10.34
CA ILE A 240 -14.76 -24.91 9.79
C ILE A 240 -14.06 -25.68 10.90
N ALA A 241 -14.01 -26.99 10.78
CA ALA A 241 -13.28 -27.90 11.64
C ALA A 241 -12.18 -28.59 10.83
N CYS A 242 -10.93 -28.44 11.27
CA CYS A 242 -9.77 -29.14 10.72
C CYS A 242 -9.26 -30.12 11.78
N ALA A 243 -9.58 -31.40 11.60
CA ALA A 243 -9.22 -32.49 12.51
C ALA A 243 -7.92 -33.16 12.08
N GLN A 244 -7.02 -33.35 13.03
CA GLN A 244 -5.88 -34.25 12.87
C GLN A 244 -6.33 -35.66 13.19
N VAL A 245 -6.51 -36.50 12.17
CA VAL A 245 -6.94 -37.90 12.34
C VAL A 245 -5.75 -38.85 12.20
N GLY A 246 -5.77 -39.94 12.96
CA GLY A 246 -4.71 -40.93 12.96
C GLY A 246 -4.98 -42.04 13.96
N SER A 247 -3.94 -42.77 14.33
CA SER A 247 -4.02 -43.86 15.30
C SER A 247 -3.47 -43.48 16.68
N ALA A 248 -3.85 -44.27 17.69
CA ALA A 248 -3.20 -44.26 18.98
C ALA A 248 -1.69 -44.51 18.81
N LYS A 249 -0.89 -43.83 19.63
CA LYS A 249 0.56 -43.91 19.55
C LYS A 249 1.03 -45.37 19.56
N ASP A 250 1.96 -45.69 18.66
CA ASP A 250 2.58 -47.01 18.51
C ASP A 250 1.62 -48.13 18.03
N THR A 251 0.56 -47.78 17.30
CA THR A 251 -0.33 -48.74 16.64
C THR A 251 -0.35 -48.54 15.12
N ASP A 252 -0.48 -49.62 14.35
CA ASP A 252 -0.63 -49.57 12.88
C ASP A 252 -2.13 -49.62 12.48
N ALA A 253 -3.00 -49.07 13.35
CA ALA A 253 -4.44 -49.15 13.16
C ALA A 253 -4.87 -48.55 11.82
N SER A 254 -5.81 -49.23 11.17
CA SER A 254 -6.40 -48.80 9.90
C SER A 254 -7.93 -48.80 10.02
N GLY A 255 -8.58 -47.94 9.25
CA GLY A 255 -10.02 -47.73 9.31
C GLY A 255 -10.41 -46.33 8.84
N GLU A 256 -11.62 -45.92 9.17
CA GLU A 256 -12.18 -44.62 8.79
C GLU A 256 -12.43 -43.77 10.02
N VAL A 257 -12.22 -42.47 9.88
CA VAL A 257 -12.63 -41.44 10.83
C VAL A 257 -13.64 -40.53 10.13
N HIS A 258 -14.79 -40.33 10.76
CA HIS A 258 -15.89 -39.51 10.27
C HIS A 258 -15.99 -38.28 11.17
N LEU A 259 -16.28 -37.10 10.60
CA LEU A 259 -16.42 -35.84 11.33
C LEU A 259 -17.58 -35.02 10.77
N TRP A 260 -18.49 -34.59 11.64
CA TRP A 260 -19.62 -33.74 11.26
C TRP A 260 -20.02 -32.78 12.38
N MET A 261 -20.98 -31.91 12.09
CA MET A 261 -21.49 -30.91 13.03
C MET A 261 -22.93 -31.25 13.45
N ARG A 262 -23.29 -30.91 14.70
CA ARG A 262 -24.68 -30.91 15.19
C ARG A 262 -25.12 -29.50 15.50
N LEU A 263 -26.36 -29.18 15.16
CA LEU A 263 -27.07 -27.99 15.59
C LEU A 263 -28.21 -28.41 16.52
N ASN A 264 -28.18 -27.94 17.76
CA ASN A 264 -29.17 -28.25 18.79
C ASN A 264 -29.41 -29.77 18.94
N GLU A 265 -28.31 -30.51 19.12
CA GLU A 265 -28.26 -31.99 19.26
C GLU A 265 -28.70 -32.79 18.02
N LYS A 266 -29.01 -32.11 16.91
CA LYS A 266 -29.38 -32.74 15.64
C LYS A 266 -28.24 -32.63 14.63
N ASP A 267 -27.93 -33.72 13.95
CA ASP A 267 -26.90 -33.72 12.90
C ASP A 267 -27.25 -32.69 11.81
N MET A 268 -26.28 -31.85 11.48
CA MET A 268 -26.39 -30.92 10.36
C MET A 268 -26.28 -31.70 9.04
N PRO A 269 -27.19 -31.49 8.10
CA PRO A 269 -27.09 -32.11 6.78
C PRO A 269 -25.81 -31.64 6.09
N ASN A 270 -25.22 -32.52 5.27
CA ASN A 270 -24.12 -32.19 4.38
C ASN A 270 -22.89 -31.56 5.07
N SER A 271 -22.63 -31.94 6.33
CA SER A 271 -21.45 -31.53 7.10
C SER A 271 -20.48 -32.68 7.37
N ASN A 272 -20.86 -33.92 7.04
CA ASN A 272 -20.05 -35.10 7.32
C ASN A 272 -18.94 -35.29 6.30
N THR A 273 -17.74 -35.62 6.76
CA THR A 273 -16.59 -35.97 5.93
C THR A 273 -15.88 -37.20 6.48
N ILE A 274 -15.30 -38.00 5.59
CA ILE A 274 -14.60 -39.26 5.90
C ILE A 274 -13.13 -39.17 5.50
N ARG A 275 -12.25 -39.68 6.35
CA ARG A 275 -10.87 -39.98 5.99
C ARG A 275 -10.54 -41.42 6.34
N THR A 276 -9.96 -42.14 5.38
CA THR A 276 -9.32 -43.44 5.66
C THR A 276 -7.94 -43.20 6.25
N VAL A 277 -7.67 -43.79 7.41
CA VAL A 277 -6.36 -43.91 8.05
C VAL A 277 -5.81 -45.31 7.76
N ARG A 278 -4.52 -45.40 7.42
CA ARG A 278 -3.83 -46.66 7.14
C ARG A 278 -2.50 -46.72 7.86
N ASN A 279 -2.17 -47.90 8.39
CA ASN A 279 -0.88 -48.18 9.02
C ASN A 279 -0.50 -47.09 10.05
N GLY A 280 -1.49 -46.58 10.78
CA GLY A 280 -1.29 -45.51 11.75
C GLY A 280 -0.96 -44.11 11.20
N ASN A 281 -0.95 -43.91 9.87
CA ASN A 281 -0.66 -42.63 9.22
C ASN A 281 -1.55 -41.50 9.74
N THR A 282 -0.97 -40.31 9.81
CA THR A 282 -1.66 -39.11 10.27
C THR A 282 -2.17 -38.33 9.06
N ALA A 283 -3.42 -37.85 9.11
CA ALA A 283 -4.03 -37.10 8.03
C ALA A 283 -4.91 -35.96 8.55
N VAL A 284 -5.20 -34.98 7.68
CA VAL A 284 -6.17 -33.91 7.99
C VAL A 284 -7.52 -34.22 7.39
N LEU A 285 -8.57 -34.00 8.18
CA LEU A 285 -9.97 -34.09 7.79
C LEU A 285 -10.63 -32.72 7.98
N VAL A 286 -11.32 -32.21 6.96
CA VAL A 286 -11.97 -30.90 6.98
C VAL A 286 -13.48 -31.07 6.93
N SER A 287 -14.21 -30.39 7.81
CA SER A 287 -15.68 -30.27 7.79
C SER A 287 -16.03 -28.80 7.86
N GLN A 288 -16.80 -28.29 6.89
CA GLN A 288 -17.13 -26.87 6.79
C GLN A 288 -18.62 -26.64 6.49
N THR A 289 -19.15 -25.50 6.93
CA THR A 289 -20.52 -25.10 6.62
C THR A 289 -20.75 -23.60 6.79
N VAL A 290 -21.56 -23.02 5.92
CA VAL A 290 -22.25 -21.75 6.15
C VAL A 290 -23.67 -22.07 6.64
N VAL A 291 -24.01 -21.59 7.83
CA VAL A 291 -25.30 -21.91 8.48
C VAL A 291 -25.89 -20.67 9.13
N LYS A 292 -27.22 -20.56 9.04
CA LYS A 292 -27.97 -19.56 9.80
C LYS A 292 -28.20 -20.09 11.22
N LEU A 293 -27.81 -19.31 12.21
CA LEU A 293 -27.98 -19.59 13.63
C LEU A 293 -28.86 -18.52 14.26
N GLU A 294 -29.75 -18.94 15.15
CA GLU A 294 -30.49 -18.06 16.04
C GLU A 294 -29.71 -17.88 17.36
N ALA A 295 -30.05 -16.85 18.13
CA ALA A 295 -29.46 -16.70 19.46
C ALA A 295 -29.84 -17.90 20.33
N GLU A 296 -28.91 -18.35 21.16
CA GLU A 296 -28.96 -19.56 22.01
C GLU A 296 -28.77 -20.89 21.26
N ASP A 297 -28.64 -20.88 19.93
CA ASP A 297 -28.31 -22.08 19.18
C ASP A 297 -26.96 -22.67 19.62
N LYS A 298 -26.91 -23.99 19.64
CA LYS A 298 -25.78 -24.78 20.12
C LYS A 298 -25.19 -25.60 18.99
N VAL A 299 -23.91 -25.38 18.71
CA VAL A 299 -23.15 -26.22 17.77
C VAL A 299 -22.24 -27.17 18.54
N GLN A 300 -22.16 -28.41 18.06
CA GLN A 300 -21.22 -29.42 18.53
C GLN A 300 -20.50 -30.05 17.35
N LEU A 301 -19.24 -30.42 17.56
CA LEU A 301 -18.50 -31.28 16.64
C LEU A 301 -18.62 -32.72 17.12
N VAL A 302 -18.80 -33.65 16.19
CA VAL A 302 -18.99 -35.06 16.48
C VAL A 302 -18.13 -35.87 15.54
N PHE A 303 -17.50 -36.91 16.07
CA PHE A 303 -16.72 -37.84 15.27
C PHE A 303 -17.09 -39.28 15.58
N SER A 304 -16.83 -40.18 14.64
CA SER A 304 -16.93 -41.62 14.84
C SER A 304 -15.77 -42.31 14.13
N THR A 305 -15.51 -43.57 14.51
CA THR A 305 -14.43 -44.35 13.94
C THR A 305 -14.85 -45.79 13.71
N THR A 306 -14.38 -46.41 12.63
CA THR A 306 -14.59 -47.87 12.42
C THR A 306 -13.64 -48.73 13.25
N ASN A 307 -12.58 -48.14 13.79
CA ASN A 307 -11.61 -48.78 14.67
C ASN A 307 -11.34 -47.89 15.88
N LYS A 308 -11.53 -48.43 17.09
CA LYS A 308 -11.37 -47.73 18.38
C LYS A 308 -9.95 -47.23 18.68
N GLU A 309 -8.96 -47.71 17.93
CA GLU A 309 -7.58 -47.22 18.02
C GLU A 309 -7.36 -46.00 17.13
N LEU A 310 -8.36 -45.57 16.36
CA LEU A 310 -8.34 -44.33 15.59
C LEU A 310 -9.04 -43.20 16.34
N GLY A 311 -8.77 -41.96 15.93
CA GLY A 311 -9.50 -40.80 16.38
C GLY A 311 -8.80 -39.49 16.04
N LEU A 312 -9.07 -38.48 16.86
CA LEU A 312 -8.43 -37.17 16.79
C LEU A 312 -7.10 -37.22 17.55
N ILE A 313 -5.98 -36.93 16.90
CA ILE A 313 -4.64 -37.16 17.46
C ILE A 313 -3.96 -35.83 17.75
N ALA A 314 -3.70 -35.54 19.02
CA ALA A 314 -2.86 -34.43 19.42
C ALA A 314 -1.40 -34.89 19.62
N SER A 315 -0.44 -34.09 19.18
CA SER A 315 0.98 -34.40 19.35
C SER A 315 1.83 -33.15 19.56
N LYS A 316 2.96 -33.27 20.26
CA LYS A 316 3.89 -32.17 20.53
C LYS A 316 5.28 -32.49 19.97
N PRO A 317 5.54 -32.23 18.68
CA PRO A 317 6.88 -32.41 18.11
C PRO A 317 7.89 -31.48 18.78
N LYS A 318 9.17 -31.88 18.76
CA LYS A 318 10.26 -31.11 19.38
C LYS A 318 10.51 -29.83 18.58
N ASN A 319 10.59 -28.68 19.26
CA ASN A 319 10.82 -27.35 18.68
C ASN A 319 9.68 -26.78 17.79
N GLU A 320 8.54 -27.46 17.74
CA GLU A 320 7.37 -27.02 16.97
C GLU A 320 6.20 -26.69 17.91
N PRO A 321 5.18 -25.92 17.46
CA PRO A 321 3.96 -25.76 18.23
C PRO A 321 3.21 -27.11 18.39
N LEU A 322 2.27 -27.14 19.34
CA LEU A 322 1.40 -28.30 19.53
C LEU A 322 0.61 -28.53 18.23
N VAL A 323 0.51 -29.78 17.81
CA VAL A 323 -0.45 -30.27 16.81
C VAL A 323 -1.71 -30.63 17.58
N PRO A 324 -2.76 -29.79 17.56
CA PRO A 324 -4.02 -30.13 18.21
C PRO A 324 -4.71 -31.28 17.48
N GLY A 325 -5.50 -32.07 18.22
CA GLY A 325 -6.32 -33.14 17.63
C GLY A 325 -7.41 -32.59 16.70
N ILE A 326 -7.84 -31.35 16.95
CA ILE A 326 -8.77 -30.63 16.08
C ILE A 326 -8.69 -29.13 16.36
N ILE A 327 -8.92 -28.35 15.31
CA ILE A 327 -9.12 -26.91 15.35
C ILE A 327 -10.50 -26.61 14.83
N PHE A 328 -11.20 -25.70 15.49
CA PHE A 328 -12.49 -25.21 15.08
C PHE A 328 -12.49 -23.68 15.01
N SER A 329 -12.75 -23.16 13.82
CA SER A 329 -12.90 -21.72 13.58
C SER A 329 -14.34 -21.40 13.23
N THR A 330 -14.87 -20.33 13.81
CA THR A 330 -16.19 -19.81 13.43
C THR A 330 -16.21 -18.29 13.50
N PHE A 331 -16.97 -17.67 12.61
CA PHE A 331 -17.23 -16.24 12.63
C PHE A 331 -18.54 -15.91 11.93
N ARG A 332 -19.16 -14.78 12.32
CA ARG A 332 -20.39 -14.30 11.71
C ARG A 332 -20.09 -13.61 10.37
N LEU A 333 -20.79 -14.03 9.31
CA LEU A 333 -20.75 -13.44 7.97
C LEU A 333 -21.75 -12.30 7.81
N SER A 334 -22.99 -12.50 8.25
CA SER A 334 -24.06 -11.50 8.17
C SER A 334 -24.95 -11.53 9.40
N ASN A 335 -25.60 -10.40 9.66
CA ASN A 335 -26.72 -10.31 10.59
C ASN A 335 -28.00 -9.95 9.80
N LYS A 336 -29.13 -9.84 10.50
CA LYS A 336 -30.42 -9.51 9.87
C LYS A 336 -30.44 -8.12 9.22
N GLU A 337 -29.63 -7.19 9.73
CA GLU A 337 -29.61 -5.78 9.34
C GLU A 337 -28.66 -5.52 8.16
N ASN A 338 -27.63 -6.35 8.01
CA ASN A 338 -26.66 -6.30 6.93
C ASN A 338 -26.48 -7.71 6.33
N PRO A 339 -27.40 -8.14 5.45
CA PRO A 339 -27.32 -9.43 4.80
C PRO A 339 -26.23 -9.40 3.72
N THR A 340 -25.48 -10.49 3.60
CA THR A 340 -24.28 -10.55 2.76
C THR A 340 -24.42 -11.70 1.81
N ALA A 341 -23.84 -11.61 0.61
CA ALA A 341 -23.95 -12.70 -0.34
C ALA A 341 -23.22 -13.95 0.19
N TYR A 342 -23.89 -15.09 0.21
CA TYR A 342 -23.30 -16.37 0.60
C TYR A 342 -23.99 -17.54 -0.10
N ALA A 343 -23.31 -18.68 -0.13
CA ALA A 343 -23.86 -19.96 -0.53
C ALA A 343 -23.19 -21.11 0.23
N GLN A 344 -24.01 -22.05 0.69
CA GLN A 344 -23.63 -23.39 1.09
C GLN A 344 -24.26 -24.35 0.08
N LEU A 345 -23.44 -24.93 -0.78
CA LEU A 345 -23.87 -25.85 -1.81
C LEU A 345 -23.20 -27.21 -1.58
N SER A 346 -23.88 -28.27 -1.98
CA SER A 346 -23.32 -29.61 -1.86
C SER A 346 -23.82 -30.53 -2.96
N SER A 347 -23.20 -31.70 -3.06
CA SER A 347 -23.67 -32.77 -3.94
C SER A 347 -23.89 -34.06 -3.18
N SER A 348 -25.11 -34.60 -3.23
CA SER A 348 -25.45 -35.89 -2.63
C SER A 348 -25.08 -37.10 -3.50
N GLN A 349 -24.59 -36.85 -4.72
CA GLN A 349 -24.27 -37.88 -5.71
C GLN A 349 -22.77 -38.05 -5.85
N SER A 350 -22.32 -39.29 -6.05
CA SER A 350 -20.96 -39.54 -6.52
C SER A 350 -20.79 -39.00 -7.94
N GLN A 351 -19.60 -38.48 -8.26
CA GLN A 351 -19.28 -37.83 -9.51
C GLN A 351 -17.92 -38.33 -10.00
N TRP A 352 -17.93 -39.13 -11.06
CA TRP A 352 -16.73 -39.78 -11.58
C TRP A 352 -15.99 -38.87 -12.55
N GLY A 353 -14.69 -38.74 -12.32
CA GLY A 353 -13.81 -37.97 -13.17
C GLY A 353 -13.46 -38.72 -14.46
N CYS A 354 -12.74 -38.00 -15.31
CA CYS A 354 -12.00 -38.57 -16.44
C CYS A 354 -10.81 -37.66 -16.75
N THR A 355 -10.00 -38.05 -17.74
CA THR A 355 -8.88 -37.24 -18.23
C THR A 355 -9.30 -35.90 -18.84
N THR A 356 -10.58 -35.74 -19.19
CA THR A 356 -11.14 -34.46 -19.64
C THR A 356 -11.82 -33.74 -18.46
N PRO A 357 -11.53 -32.45 -18.24
CA PRO A 357 -12.17 -31.68 -17.18
C PRO A 357 -13.70 -31.65 -17.29
N LYS A 358 -14.41 -31.88 -16.18
CA LYS A 358 -15.88 -31.84 -16.07
C LYS A 358 -16.29 -30.89 -14.94
N ILE A 359 -17.37 -30.14 -15.16
CA ILE A 359 -17.97 -29.30 -14.10
C ILE A 359 -18.58 -30.22 -13.03
N VAL A 360 -18.28 -29.94 -11.78
CA VAL A 360 -18.87 -30.61 -10.62
C VAL A 360 -20.30 -30.12 -10.44
N LYS A 361 -21.25 -31.06 -10.41
CA LYS A 361 -22.67 -30.79 -10.14
C LYS A 361 -22.88 -30.57 -8.66
N LEU A 362 -23.72 -29.59 -8.34
CA LEU A 362 -24.15 -29.25 -6.98
C LEU A 362 -25.68 -29.35 -6.96
N ASP A 363 -26.21 -30.50 -6.50
CA ASP A 363 -27.64 -30.83 -6.53
C ASP A 363 -28.41 -30.32 -5.30
N ASN A 364 -27.69 -29.87 -4.26
CA ASN A 364 -28.25 -29.31 -3.05
C ASN A 364 -27.82 -27.85 -2.86
N ASN A 365 -28.79 -27.02 -2.47
CA ASN A 365 -28.57 -25.67 -1.95
C ASN A 365 -28.99 -25.68 -0.47
N ASP A 366 -28.02 -25.84 0.42
CA ASP A 366 -28.24 -25.92 1.86
C ASP A 366 -28.52 -24.53 2.47
N GLY A 367 -28.21 -23.48 1.72
CA GLY A 367 -28.60 -22.09 1.98
C GLY A 367 -27.84 -21.15 1.07
N SER A 368 -28.53 -20.21 0.42
CA SER A 368 -27.86 -19.15 -0.35
C SER A 368 -28.60 -17.83 -0.27
N HIS A 369 -27.84 -16.75 -0.45
CA HIS A 369 -28.30 -15.39 -0.53
C HIS A 369 -27.45 -14.66 -1.57
N HIS A 370 -28.09 -14.02 -2.55
CA HIS A 370 -27.43 -13.31 -3.65
C HIS A 370 -26.45 -14.14 -4.52
N ILE A 371 -26.51 -15.47 -4.41
CA ILE A 371 -25.78 -16.41 -5.26
C ILE A 371 -26.77 -17.48 -5.74
N LYS A 372 -26.86 -17.64 -7.06
CA LYS A 372 -27.69 -18.67 -7.71
C LYS A 372 -26.83 -19.86 -8.08
N ASN A 373 -27.28 -21.05 -7.73
CA ASN A 373 -26.67 -22.28 -8.22
C ASN A 373 -27.52 -22.87 -9.34
N ASN A 374 -26.95 -23.00 -10.54
CA ASN A 374 -27.53 -23.75 -11.65
C ASN A 374 -26.75 -25.06 -11.85
N ASN A 375 -26.95 -26.00 -10.93
CA ASN A 375 -26.38 -27.35 -10.96
C ASN A 375 -24.84 -27.37 -11.17
N GLY A 376 -24.11 -26.57 -10.39
CA GLY A 376 -22.64 -26.47 -10.44
C GLY A 376 -22.12 -25.13 -10.96
N VAL A 377 -22.97 -24.33 -11.60
CA VAL A 377 -22.63 -22.98 -12.06
C VAL A 377 -23.18 -21.96 -11.06
N MET A 378 -22.29 -21.32 -10.31
CA MET A 378 -22.62 -20.30 -9.32
C MET A 378 -22.64 -18.92 -9.98
N GLU A 379 -23.80 -18.30 -10.11
CA GLU A 379 -23.96 -16.94 -10.66
C GLU A 379 -24.13 -15.94 -9.52
N PHE A 380 -23.28 -14.91 -9.51
CA PHE A 380 -23.21 -13.90 -8.45
C PHE A 380 -24.12 -12.72 -8.78
N GLU A 381 -25.02 -12.36 -7.89
CA GLU A 381 -25.98 -11.26 -8.14
C GLU A 381 -25.41 -9.89 -7.79
N GLU A 382 -24.28 -9.85 -7.10
CA GLU A 382 -23.64 -8.65 -6.55
C GLU A 382 -22.12 -8.69 -6.76
N SER A 383 -21.54 -7.53 -7.05
CA SER A 383 -20.08 -7.39 -7.14
C SER A 383 -19.45 -7.36 -5.75
N GLY A 384 -18.22 -7.84 -5.61
CA GLY A 384 -17.43 -7.73 -4.39
C GLY A 384 -16.30 -8.75 -4.30
N THR A 385 -15.60 -8.74 -3.17
CA THR A 385 -14.59 -9.76 -2.86
C THR A 385 -15.25 -10.96 -2.21
N TYR A 386 -15.09 -12.13 -2.80
CA TYR A 386 -15.63 -13.39 -2.31
C TYR A 386 -14.53 -14.32 -1.88
N PHE A 387 -14.75 -15.00 -0.76
CA PHE A 387 -14.01 -16.19 -0.40
C PHE A 387 -14.80 -17.42 -0.86
N VAL A 388 -14.11 -18.36 -1.51
CA VAL A 388 -14.65 -19.59 -2.05
C VAL A 388 -13.80 -20.75 -1.54
N MET A 389 -14.44 -21.78 -1.01
CA MET A 389 -13.79 -23.02 -0.63
C MET A 389 -14.63 -24.22 -1.04
N ALA A 390 -14.04 -25.12 -1.81
CA ALA A 390 -14.63 -26.39 -2.20
C ALA A 390 -13.85 -27.53 -1.52
N ALA A 391 -14.53 -28.29 -0.66
CA ALA A 391 -14.00 -29.45 0.03
C ALA A 391 -14.69 -30.71 -0.51
N ALA A 392 -13.95 -31.52 -1.25
CA ALA A 392 -14.47 -32.69 -1.95
C ALA A 392 -14.03 -33.99 -1.29
N GLN A 393 -14.97 -34.93 -1.14
CA GLN A 393 -14.69 -36.29 -0.71
C GLN A 393 -14.20 -37.07 -1.93
N VAL A 394 -12.90 -37.31 -2.04
CA VAL A 394 -12.31 -38.05 -3.16
C VAL A 394 -12.14 -39.52 -2.80
N GLY A 395 -12.34 -40.40 -3.78
CA GLY A 395 -12.31 -41.84 -3.60
C GLY A 395 -12.60 -42.61 -4.88
N SER A 396 -12.75 -43.93 -4.74
CA SER A 396 -13.13 -44.86 -5.82
C SER A 396 -14.35 -45.70 -5.44
N ASP A 397 -15.15 -46.12 -6.42
CA ASP A 397 -16.25 -47.09 -6.23
C ASP A 397 -15.81 -48.56 -6.35
N ASP A 398 -14.57 -48.82 -6.75
CA ASP A 398 -14.04 -50.17 -6.87
C ASP A 398 -12.62 -50.28 -6.29
N ASP A 399 -12.12 -51.51 -6.24
CA ASP A 399 -10.78 -51.79 -5.73
C ASP A 399 -9.65 -51.37 -6.69
N ASN A 400 -9.98 -50.82 -7.87
CA ASN A 400 -9.06 -50.53 -8.97
C ASN A 400 -8.89 -49.04 -9.26
N GLY A 401 -9.71 -48.14 -8.72
CA GLY A 401 -9.56 -46.69 -8.89
C GLY A 401 -8.39 -46.13 -8.07
N VAL A 402 -7.17 -46.40 -8.55
CA VAL A 402 -5.93 -45.78 -8.07
C VAL A 402 -5.50 -44.72 -9.07
N GLY A 403 -5.25 -43.50 -8.60
CA GLY A 403 -4.84 -42.41 -9.46
C GLY A 403 -4.96 -41.05 -8.79
N ASP A 404 -4.73 -40.01 -9.57
CA ASP A 404 -4.80 -38.63 -9.11
C ASP A 404 -6.17 -38.01 -9.40
N VAL A 405 -6.80 -37.46 -8.36
CA VAL A 405 -7.97 -36.57 -8.47
C VAL A 405 -7.51 -35.13 -8.41
N ARG A 406 -7.95 -34.32 -9.37
CA ARG A 406 -7.58 -32.90 -9.51
C ARG A 406 -8.81 -32.02 -9.48
N MET A 407 -8.73 -30.92 -8.73
CA MET A 407 -9.84 -29.98 -8.54
C MET A 407 -9.37 -28.53 -8.53
N TRP A 408 -10.03 -27.69 -9.32
CA TRP A 408 -9.75 -26.25 -9.44
C TRP A 408 -11.03 -25.45 -9.69
N LEU A 409 -10.89 -24.12 -9.76
CA LEU A 409 -11.98 -23.18 -9.99
C LEU A 409 -11.93 -22.60 -11.41
N ARG A 410 -13.10 -22.33 -11.99
CA ARG A 410 -13.24 -21.70 -13.30
C ARG A 410 -14.15 -20.48 -13.18
N LEU A 411 -13.69 -19.35 -13.69
CA LEU A 411 -14.41 -18.09 -13.72
C LEU A 411 -14.81 -17.77 -15.16
N ASN A 412 -16.11 -17.62 -15.41
CA ASN A 412 -16.67 -17.25 -16.71
C ASN A 412 -16.21 -18.16 -17.87
N GLY A 413 -16.00 -19.44 -17.59
CA GLY A 413 -15.53 -20.42 -18.58
C GLY A 413 -14.01 -20.58 -18.66
N GLU A 414 -13.22 -19.76 -17.94
CA GLU A 414 -11.76 -19.78 -17.93
C GLU A 414 -11.19 -20.35 -16.62
N ASP A 415 -10.23 -21.27 -16.73
CA ASP A 415 -9.61 -21.90 -15.56
C ASP A 415 -8.83 -20.86 -14.75
N MET A 416 -9.13 -20.76 -13.45
CA MET A 416 -8.44 -19.84 -12.56
C MET A 416 -7.04 -20.37 -12.23
N ALA A 417 -6.04 -19.54 -12.52
CA ALA A 417 -4.66 -19.83 -12.15
C ALA A 417 -4.54 -20.05 -10.63
N ASP A 418 -3.64 -20.95 -10.23
CA ASP A 418 -3.25 -21.17 -8.84
C ASP A 418 -4.42 -21.55 -7.90
N SER A 419 -5.49 -22.13 -8.46
CA SER A 419 -6.61 -22.73 -7.70
C SER A 419 -6.61 -24.26 -7.73
N ASN A 420 -5.70 -24.89 -8.48
CA ASN A 420 -5.68 -26.33 -8.68
C ASN A 420 -5.06 -27.07 -7.49
N THR A 421 -5.58 -28.25 -7.20
CA THR A 421 -5.11 -29.14 -6.13
C THR A 421 -5.18 -30.58 -6.58
N ILE A 422 -4.27 -31.43 -6.07
CA ILE A 422 -4.18 -32.84 -6.45
C ILE A 422 -4.11 -33.74 -5.22
N GLN A 423 -4.90 -34.81 -5.23
CA GLN A 423 -4.84 -35.87 -4.25
C GLN A 423 -4.68 -37.20 -4.97
N THR A 424 -3.60 -37.91 -4.66
CA THR A 424 -3.48 -39.31 -5.06
C THR A 424 -4.40 -40.14 -4.18
N VAL A 425 -5.30 -40.85 -4.83
CA VAL A 425 -6.28 -41.75 -4.25
C VAL A 425 -5.84 -43.17 -4.59
N GLU A 426 -5.86 -44.03 -3.59
CA GLU A 426 -5.72 -45.46 -3.75
C GLU A 426 -7.05 -46.11 -3.30
N LYS A 427 -7.02 -47.24 -2.60
CA LYS A 427 -8.22 -47.83 -1.95
C LYS A 427 -8.73 -47.04 -0.73
N ASN A 428 -8.73 -45.71 -0.78
CA ASN A 428 -9.02 -44.84 0.37
C ASN A 428 -9.94 -43.68 -0.01
N THR A 429 -10.58 -43.15 1.02
CA THR A 429 -11.27 -41.87 0.98
C THR A 429 -10.37 -40.78 1.55
N ALA A 430 -10.31 -39.64 0.86
CA ALA A 430 -9.57 -38.45 1.26
C ALA A 430 -10.43 -37.20 1.06
N VAL A 431 -10.01 -36.09 1.67
CA VAL A 431 -10.62 -34.77 1.43
C VAL A 431 -9.63 -33.94 0.63
N LEU A 432 -10.08 -33.45 -0.52
CA LEU A 432 -9.35 -32.53 -1.39
C LEU A 432 -9.97 -31.15 -1.26
N VAL A 433 -9.17 -30.13 -0.93
CA VAL A 433 -9.64 -28.75 -0.76
C VAL A 433 -9.00 -27.86 -1.80
N CYS A 434 -9.81 -27.14 -2.58
CA CYS A 434 -9.36 -25.97 -3.32
C CYS A 434 -10.06 -24.71 -2.78
N GLN A 435 -9.38 -23.57 -2.86
CA GLN A 435 -9.85 -22.32 -2.28
C GLN A 435 -9.33 -21.11 -3.05
N THR A 436 -10.07 -20.00 -2.97
CA THR A 436 -9.59 -18.69 -3.44
C THR A 436 -10.32 -17.55 -2.72
N ALA A 437 -9.67 -16.41 -2.57
CA ALA A 437 -10.27 -15.10 -2.45
C ALA A 437 -10.20 -14.44 -3.83
N VAL A 438 -11.32 -13.92 -4.35
CA VAL A 438 -11.41 -13.38 -5.70
C VAL A 438 -12.42 -12.23 -5.76
N GLU A 439 -12.12 -11.20 -6.53
CA GLU A 439 -13.07 -10.15 -6.88
C GLU A 439 -13.98 -10.64 -8.00
N LEU A 440 -15.28 -10.61 -7.76
CA LEU A 440 -16.30 -11.01 -8.72
C LEU A 440 -17.21 -9.83 -9.01
N LYS A 441 -17.64 -9.74 -10.26
CA LYS A 441 -18.63 -8.77 -10.74
C LYS A 441 -20.00 -9.43 -10.74
N LYS A 442 -21.04 -8.61 -10.59
CA LYS A 442 -22.42 -9.04 -10.83
C LYS A 442 -22.54 -9.72 -12.20
N GLY A 443 -23.11 -10.92 -12.21
CA GLY A 443 -23.29 -11.76 -13.39
C GLY A 443 -22.13 -12.71 -13.67
N ASP A 444 -21.01 -12.59 -12.94
CA ASP A 444 -19.92 -13.57 -13.04
C ASP A 444 -20.40 -14.96 -12.63
N LYS A 445 -19.77 -15.96 -13.24
CA LYS A 445 -20.08 -17.38 -13.04
C LYS A 445 -18.85 -18.12 -12.57
N LEU A 446 -18.96 -18.77 -11.42
CA LEU A 446 -17.90 -19.61 -10.87
C LEU A 446 -18.32 -21.08 -10.91
N GLU A 447 -17.38 -21.94 -11.29
CA GLU A 447 -17.58 -23.39 -11.41
C GLU A 447 -16.45 -24.11 -10.67
N VAL A 448 -16.77 -25.24 -10.05
CA VAL A 448 -15.75 -26.19 -9.57
C VAL A 448 -15.53 -27.24 -10.66
N VAL A 449 -14.28 -27.50 -11.01
CA VAL A 449 -13.91 -28.41 -12.10
C VAL A 449 -13.16 -29.62 -11.54
N LEU A 450 -13.46 -30.79 -12.07
CA LEU A 450 -12.89 -32.09 -11.71
C LEU A 450 -12.19 -32.73 -12.92
N ALA A 451 -11.00 -33.26 -12.70
CA ALA A 451 -10.33 -34.18 -13.63
C ALA A 451 -9.63 -35.31 -12.88
N THR A 452 -9.36 -36.41 -13.59
CA THR A 452 -8.58 -37.56 -13.10
C THR A 452 -7.52 -37.97 -14.10
N ASP A 453 -6.54 -38.76 -13.70
CA ASP A 453 -5.61 -39.43 -14.63
C ASP A 453 -6.17 -40.74 -15.23
N VAL A 454 -7.27 -41.28 -14.67
CA VAL A 454 -7.98 -42.44 -15.24
C VAL A 454 -8.99 -42.03 -16.31
N THR A 455 -9.16 -42.90 -17.32
CA THR A 455 -9.90 -42.60 -18.54
C THR A 455 -11.42 -42.46 -18.35
N GLU A 456 -12.08 -43.24 -17.48
CA GLU A 456 -13.45 -42.95 -16.99
C GLU A 456 -13.88 -43.92 -15.86
N GLY A 457 -14.67 -43.41 -14.90
CA GLY A 457 -15.72 -44.20 -14.26
C GLY A 457 -15.40 -44.93 -12.95
N THR A 458 -14.17 -44.88 -12.44
CA THR A 458 -13.82 -45.55 -11.17
C THR A 458 -13.23 -44.62 -10.11
N LEU A 459 -12.84 -43.39 -10.47
CA LEU A 459 -12.19 -42.45 -9.56
C LEU A 459 -12.86 -41.08 -9.67
N GLY A 460 -13.05 -40.40 -8.54
CA GLY A 460 -13.65 -39.07 -8.53
C GLY A 460 -14.12 -38.65 -7.15
N LEU A 461 -15.28 -37.98 -7.11
CA LEU A 461 -15.92 -37.51 -5.89
C LEU A 461 -16.94 -38.55 -5.42
N VAL A 462 -16.91 -38.95 -4.16
CA VAL A 462 -17.71 -40.05 -3.63
C VAL A 462 -18.68 -39.53 -2.58
N ALA A 463 -19.98 -39.74 -2.81
CA ALA A 463 -20.98 -39.56 -1.77
C ALA A 463 -21.19 -40.87 -1.01
N ASN A 464 -21.36 -40.78 0.31
CA ASN A 464 -21.59 -41.94 1.17
C ASN A 464 -22.77 -41.66 2.13
N LYS A 465 -23.48 -42.71 2.54
CA LYS A 465 -24.54 -42.64 3.54
C LYS A 465 -24.28 -43.65 4.65
N PRO A 466 -23.37 -43.34 5.59
CA PRO A 466 -23.06 -44.23 6.71
C PRO A 466 -24.31 -44.46 7.58
N HIS A 467 -24.37 -45.62 8.23
CA HIS A 467 -25.54 -46.02 9.02
C HIS A 467 -25.59 -45.25 10.36
N LYS A 468 -26.68 -44.51 10.59
CA LYS A 468 -26.95 -43.66 11.78
C LYS A 468 -26.07 -42.41 11.89
N GLU A 469 -25.52 -41.94 10.78
CA GLU A 469 -24.75 -40.70 10.71
C GLU A 469 -25.33 -39.79 9.61
N SER A 470 -24.90 -38.53 9.60
CA SER A 470 -25.26 -37.61 8.51
C SER A 470 -24.66 -38.11 7.18
N ALA A 471 -25.37 -37.87 6.08
CA ALA A 471 -24.85 -38.21 4.76
C ALA A 471 -23.55 -37.44 4.48
N VAL A 472 -22.62 -38.12 3.84
CA VAL A 472 -21.34 -37.57 3.38
C VAL A 472 -21.55 -37.13 1.93
N PRO A 473 -21.66 -35.83 1.67
CA PRO A 473 -21.75 -35.33 0.30
C PRO A 473 -20.43 -35.58 -0.43
N SER A 474 -20.48 -35.74 -1.75
CA SER A 474 -19.27 -35.86 -2.55
C SER A 474 -18.46 -34.56 -2.60
N ILE A 475 -19.12 -33.42 -2.37
CA ILE A 475 -18.48 -32.11 -2.25
C ILE A 475 -19.33 -31.16 -1.42
N ILE A 476 -18.66 -30.27 -0.70
CA ILE A 476 -19.23 -29.12 -0.01
C ILE A 476 -18.54 -27.86 -0.55
N VAL A 477 -19.33 -26.91 -1.04
CA VAL A 477 -18.85 -25.60 -1.51
C VAL A 477 -19.43 -24.52 -0.62
N SER A 478 -18.54 -23.78 0.04
CA SER A 478 -18.88 -22.60 0.83
C SER A 478 -18.36 -21.37 0.10
N VAL A 479 -19.27 -20.42 -0.14
CA VAL A 479 -18.97 -19.13 -0.75
C VAL A 479 -19.54 -18.05 0.13
N PHE A 480 -18.77 -17.00 0.39
CA PHE A 480 -19.29 -15.82 1.05
C PHE A 480 -18.55 -14.57 0.62
N GLN A 481 -19.29 -13.48 0.49
CA GLN A 481 -18.76 -12.16 0.30
C GLN A 481 -18.10 -11.69 1.60
N SER A 482 -16.92 -11.12 1.47
CA SER A 482 -16.30 -10.45 2.60
C SER A 482 -17.05 -9.17 2.92
N THR A 483 -17.41 -8.98 4.19
CA THR A 483 -18.04 -7.75 4.64
C THR A 483 -17.02 -6.74 5.08
N GLY A 484 -16.95 -5.60 4.38
CA GLY A 484 -16.56 -4.37 5.05
C GLY A 484 -17.60 -4.14 6.15
N SER A 485 -17.19 -3.72 7.34
CA SER A 485 -18.12 -3.39 8.41
C SER A 485 -19.03 -2.22 7.98
N THR A 486 -20.07 -2.49 7.20
CA THR A 486 -21.13 -1.55 6.87
C THR A 486 -22.25 -1.73 7.88
N THR A 487 -22.10 -1.20 9.10
CA THR A 487 -23.24 -1.11 10.02
C THR A 487 -24.22 -0.06 9.51
N ASN A 488 -25.06 -0.43 8.55
CA ASN A 488 -26.29 0.26 8.20
C ASN A 488 -27.37 -0.11 9.24
N SER A 489 -27.50 0.66 10.31
CA SER A 489 -28.68 0.57 11.18
C SER A 489 -29.73 1.59 10.72
N GLU A 490 -30.72 1.12 9.97
CA GLU A 490 -31.95 1.88 9.71
C GLU A 490 -32.71 2.10 11.04
N TRP A 491 -32.74 3.34 11.53
CA TRP A 491 -33.63 3.72 12.64
C TRP A 491 -34.97 4.24 12.12
N THR A 492 -36.01 3.44 12.35
CA THR A 492 -37.40 3.90 12.39
C THR A 492 -37.56 4.89 13.55
N LYS A 493 -38.19 6.05 13.27
CA LYS A 493 -38.39 7.16 14.21
C LYS A 493 -39.13 6.71 15.49
N PRO A 494 -38.63 7.09 16.69
CA PRO A 494 -39.46 7.90 17.58
C PRO A 494 -38.68 8.93 18.45
N GLY A 495 -39.29 10.12 18.62
CA GLY A 495 -39.30 10.85 19.88
C GLY A 495 -38.05 11.65 20.31
N LYS A 496 -38.06 12.94 19.95
CA LYS A 496 -37.31 14.07 20.55
C LYS A 496 -36.57 13.80 21.88
N SER A 497 -35.23 13.73 21.83
CA SER A 497 -34.35 14.26 22.88
C SER A 497 -33.10 14.89 22.25
N ASN A 498 -32.64 15.98 22.88
CA ASN A 498 -31.68 16.95 22.34
C ASN A 498 -30.21 16.52 22.48
N ASP A 499 -29.71 15.64 21.61
CA ASP A 499 -28.26 15.51 21.43
C ASP A 499 -27.91 15.60 19.94
N LYS A 500 -26.97 16.49 19.63
CA LYS A 500 -26.52 16.79 18.27
C LYS A 500 -25.57 15.69 17.79
N GLU A 501 -26.05 14.88 16.86
CA GLU A 501 -25.24 13.94 16.06
C GLU A 501 -24.29 14.71 15.14
N HIS A 502 -23.04 14.22 15.07
CA HIS A 502 -22.00 14.67 14.14
C HIS A 502 -21.82 13.57 13.07
N ASP A 503 -22.08 13.92 11.81
CA ASP A 503 -21.81 13.09 10.63
C ASP A 503 -20.29 12.86 10.47
N TYR A 504 -19.86 11.66 10.07
CA TYR A 504 -18.45 11.36 9.74
C TYR A 504 -18.29 11.05 8.25
N GLU A 505 -17.60 11.96 7.59
CA GLU A 505 -17.12 11.88 6.20
C GLU A 505 -15.78 11.12 6.19
N ILE A 506 -15.54 10.23 5.23
CA ILE A 506 -14.20 9.68 5.00
C ILE A 506 -13.36 10.83 4.47
N ILE A 507 -12.54 11.42 5.35
CA ILE A 507 -11.72 12.56 4.98
C ILE A 507 -10.37 12.04 4.48
N ASP A 508 -10.15 12.19 3.18
CA ASP A 508 -8.95 11.87 2.40
C ASP A 508 -7.80 12.85 2.71
N ASP A 509 -7.57 13.07 4.01
CA ASP A 509 -7.09 14.34 4.52
C ASP A 509 -5.75 14.16 5.22
N VAL A 510 -4.75 13.90 4.39
CA VAL A 510 -3.35 14.22 4.67
C VAL A 510 -3.27 15.68 5.09
N ALA A 511 -2.54 16.01 6.16
CA ALA A 511 -2.39 17.40 6.51
C ALA A 511 -1.60 18.15 5.43
N TYR A 512 -2.18 19.21 4.88
CA TYR A 512 -1.53 20.09 3.92
C TYR A 512 -1.92 21.55 4.13
N LEU A 513 -1.04 22.45 3.71
CA LEU A 513 -1.21 23.89 3.83
C LEU A 513 -0.76 24.55 2.53
N GLN A 514 -1.64 25.39 1.98
CA GLN A 514 -1.34 26.33 0.92
C GLN A 514 -1.80 27.71 1.39
N ALA A 515 -0.87 28.54 1.84
CA ALA A 515 -1.16 29.90 2.32
C ALA A 515 -0.36 30.94 1.55
N SER A 516 -0.97 32.09 1.30
CA SER A 516 -0.36 33.16 0.54
C SER A 516 -0.75 34.53 1.05
N SER A 517 -0.02 35.57 0.62
CA SER A 517 -0.42 36.95 0.84
C SER A 517 -0.44 37.77 -0.43
N SER A 518 -1.60 38.34 -0.75
CA SER A 518 -1.81 39.29 -1.84
C SER A 518 -1.46 40.75 -1.49
N LYS A 519 -0.90 40.99 -0.29
CA LYS A 519 -0.59 42.34 0.19
C LYS A 519 0.91 42.57 0.28
N ASN A 520 1.34 43.78 -0.04
CA ASN A 520 2.71 44.22 0.25
C ASN A 520 2.96 44.20 1.77
N GLN A 521 4.12 43.69 2.19
CA GLN A 521 4.53 43.62 3.59
C GLN A 521 5.90 44.27 3.73
N LEU A 522 5.89 45.59 3.88
CA LEU A 522 7.09 46.38 4.10
C LEU A 522 7.61 46.11 5.50
N THR A 523 8.92 45.88 5.62
CA THR A 523 9.57 45.61 6.89
C THR A 523 10.66 46.65 7.17
N GLU A 524 10.89 46.88 8.46
CA GLU A 524 11.98 47.69 8.98
C GLU A 524 13.07 46.73 9.51
N SER A 525 14.10 47.26 10.17
CA SER A 525 15.18 46.47 10.78
C SER A 525 14.75 45.56 11.92
N ASN A 526 13.54 45.72 12.45
CA ASN A 526 13.01 44.85 13.49
C ASN A 526 12.30 43.63 12.87
N PRO A 527 12.61 42.41 13.33
CA PRO A 527 11.94 41.18 12.88
C PRO A 527 10.42 41.25 13.11
N LYS A 528 9.64 40.90 12.08
CA LYS A 528 8.17 40.87 12.11
C LYS A 528 7.67 39.54 11.58
N ALA A 529 6.54 39.07 12.10
CA ALA A 529 5.88 37.88 11.59
C ALA A 529 5.12 38.20 10.29
N ILE A 530 5.27 37.35 9.27
CA ILE A 530 4.65 37.52 7.96
C ILE A 530 3.17 37.19 8.05
N THR A 531 2.32 38.05 7.50
CA THR A 531 0.86 37.87 7.47
C THR A 531 0.45 37.22 6.15
N TYR A 532 -0.30 36.13 6.24
CA TYR A 532 -1.07 35.49 5.18
C TYR A 532 -2.51 36.01 5.22
N ASN A 533 -3.00 36.57 4.12
CA ASN A 533 -4.41 36.99 4.02
C ASN A 533 -5.25 36.04 3.15
N LYS A 534 -4.66 34.93 2.71
CA LYS A 534 -5.31 33.89 1.95
C LYS A 534 -4.78 32.51 2.35
N VAL A 535 -5.70 31.56 2.49
CA VAL A 535 -5.40 30.15 2.72
C VAL A 535 -6.24 29.39 1.71
N ASP A 536 -5.57 28.82 0.71
CA ASP A 536 -6.17 28.14 -0.44
C ASP A 536 -6.41 26.65 -0.20
N GLY A 537 -5.67 26.09 0.76
CA GLY A 537 -5.80 24.71 1.20
C GLY A 537 -5.35 24.63 2.65
N LEU A 538 -6.19 24.06 3.50
CA LEU A 538 -5.90 23.86 4.91
C LEU A 538 -6.57 22.59 5.37
N ASN A 539 -5.76 21.59 5.69
CA ASN A 539 -6.22 20.43 6.42
C ASN A 539 -5.16 19.98 7.41
N GLY A 540 -5.56 19.62 8.63
CA GLY A 540 -4.66 19.25 9.72
C GLY A 540 -3.89 20.42 10.35
N TYR A 541 -4.32 21.66 10.10
CA TYR A 541 -3.80 22.88 10.70
C TYR A 541 -4.95 23.79 11.15
N SER A 542 -4.73 24.57 12.20
CA SER A 542 -5.54 25.75 12.52
C SER A 542 -4.72 27.03 12.45
N THR A 543 -5.38 28.12 12.08
CA THR A 543 -4.76 29.44 12.06
C THR A 543 -4.89 30.08 13.45
N VAL A 544 -3.80 30.17 14.21
CA VAL A 544 -3.80 30.85 15.54
C VAL A 544 -3.97 32.35 15.36
N LYS A 545 -3.28 32.89 14.35
CA LYS A 545 -3.29 34.27 13.87
C LYS A 545 -2.98 34.22 12.38
N ASN A 546 -3.31 35.27 11.64
CA ASN A 546 -3.00 35.38 10.20
C ASN A 546 -1.49 35.26 9.85
N ASN A 547 -0.61 34.94 10.79
CA ASN A 547 0.82 34.76 10.60
C ASN A 547 1.37 33.43 11.19
N THR A 548 0.54 32.63 11.86
CA THR A 548 0.98 31.47 12.63
C THR A 548 0.01 30.32 12.44
N PHE A 549 0.56 29.17 12.05
CA PHE A 549 -0.20 27.93 11.87
C PHE A 549 0.10 26.97 13.02
N LEU A 550 -0.96 26.44 13.62
CA LEU A 550 -0.95 25.38 14.63
C LEU A 550 -1.10 24.04 13.92
N TYR A 551 -0.23 23.09 14.23
CA TYR A 551 -0.33 21.73 13.71
C TYR A 551 -1.33 20.95 14.55
N GLU A 552 -2.39 20.44 13.92
CA GLU A 552 -3.43 19.66 14.61
C GLU A 552 -3.15 18.16 14.56
N THR A 553 -2.22 17.76 13.70
CA THR A 553 -1.77 16.39 13.55
C THR A 553 -0.29 16.33 13.88
N PRO A 554 0.18 15.30 14.60
CA PRO A 554 1.60 15.11 14.79
C PRO A 554 2.20 14.50 13.52
N GLY A 555 3.41 14.92 13.15
CA GLY A 555 4.03 14.41 11.94
C GLY A 555 5.35 15.05 11.54
N TYR A 556 5.87 14.54 10.44
CA TYR A 556 6.93 15.16 9.66
C TYR A 556 6.34 15.87 8.48
N TYR A 557 6.65 17.15 8.33
CA TYR A 557 6.07 18.01 7.32
C TYR A 557 7.15 18.56 6.41
N PHE A 558 6.97 18.37 5.12
CA PHE A 558 7.80 19.01 4.11
C PHE A 558 7.23 20.40 3.82
N THR A 559 7.98 21.44 4.18
CA THR A 559 7.58 22.83 3.96
C THR A 559 8.46 23.49 2.91
N VAL A 560 7.83 24.27 2.05
CA VAL A 560 8.48 25.20 1.13
C VAL A 560 7.82 26.56 1.27
N TYR A 561 8.62 27.63 1.36
CA TYR A 561 8.09 28.98 1.14
C TYR A 561 8.89 29.72 0.08
N GLY A 562 8.16 30.47 -0.74
CA GLY A 562 8.70 31.39 -1.73
C GLY A 562 8.20 32.79 -1.40
N ALA A 563 9.10 33.76 -1.32
CA ALA A 563 8.76 35.13 -0.98
C ALA A 563 9.11 36.06 -2.13
N GLN A 564 8.20 36.96 -2.51
CA GLN A 564 8.45 37.95 -3.55
C GLN A 564 9.04 39.19 -2.93
N VAL A 565 10.33 39.42 -3.13
CA VAL A 565 11.03 40.55 -2.52
C VAL A 565 11.35 41.61 -3.55
N GLY A 566 11.11 42.87 -3.17
CA GLY A 566 11.38 44.02 -4.03
C GLY A 566 11.49 45.31 -3.23
N SER A 567 12.03 46.35 -3.86
CA SER A 567 12.04 47.69 -3.28
C SER A 567 10.81 48.49 -3.76
N ALA A 568 9.96 48.94 -2.82
CA ALA A 568 8.79 49.73 -3.16
C ALA A 568 9.14 51.18 -3.58
N SER A 569 10.35 51.65 -3.23
CA SER A 569 10.90 52.95 -3.63
C SER A 569 12.40 53.05 -3.29
N GLY A 570 13.17 53.79 -4.11
CA GLY A 570 14.57 54.14 -3.84
C GLY A 570 15.62 53.43 -4.70
N ASN A 571 16.86 53.94 -4.68
CA ASN A 571 18.01 53.40 -5.42
C ASN A 571 18.98 52.62 -4.51
N GLY A 572 18.58 52.30 -3.28
CA GLY A 572 19.42 51.63 -2.30
C GLY A 572 19.34 50.11 -2.36
N LYS A 573 20.45 49.43 -2.11
CA LYS A 573 20.50 47.99 -1.83
C LYS A 573 20.06 47.71 -0.40
N GLY A 574 19.45 46.55 -0.18
CA GLY A 574 19.17 46.02 1.14
C GLY A 574 19.14 44.50 1.15
N GLU A 575 19.25 43.93 2.34
CA GLU A 575 19.15 42.50 2.59
C GLU A 575 17.82 42.21 3.29
N LEU A 576 17.16 41.14 2.86
CA LEU A 576 15.93 40.65 3.46
C LEU A 576 16.17 39.26 4.00
N HIS A 577 15.88 39.08 5.28
CA HIS A 577 16.14 37.86 6.02
C HIS A 577 14.81 37.18 6.32
N LEU A 578 14.72 35.88 6.06
CA LEU A 578 13.53 35.05 6.22
C LEU A 578 13.89 33.80 7.01
N TRP A 579 13.22 33.55 8.13
CA TRP A 579 13.45 32.35 8.93
C TRP A 579 12.19 31.85 9.62
N LEU A 580 12.27 30.65 10.19
CA LEU A 580 11.17 30.03 10.91
C LEU A 580 11.26 30.28 12.41
N ARG A 581 10.11 30.50 13.04
CA ARG A 581 9.94 30.36 14.49
C ARG A 581 9.04 29.18 14.80
N GLU A 582 9.48 28.38 15.75
CA GLU A 582 8.74 27.26 16.33
C GLU A 582 8.39 27.62 17.78
N ASN A 583 7.09 27.66 18.10
CA ASN A 583 6.57 28.07 19.42
C ASN A 583 7.16 29.39 19.94
N GLY A 584 7.39 30.35 19.04
CA GLY A 584 7.97 31.66 19.34
C GLY A 584 9.49 31.71 19.47
N ALA A 585 10.20 30.59 19.40
CA ALA A 585 11.65 30.52 19.37
C ALA A 585 12.16 30.43 17.93
N ASP A 586 13.29 31.07 17.63
CA ASP A 586 13.85 30.96 16.29
C ASP A 586 14.40 29.55 16.02
N VAL A 587 14.05 28.97 14.87
CA VAL A 587 14.55 27.67 14.43
C VAL A 587 16.00 27.84 13.97
N PRO A 588 16.97 27.15 14.59
CA PRO A 588 18.36 27.19 14.17
C PRO A 588 18.50 26.89 12.67
N MET A 589 19.38 27.61 11.97
CA MET A 589 19.71 27.35 10.57
C MET A 589 18.57 27.52 9.56
N SER A 590 17.43 28.06 9.97
CA SER A 590 16.31 28.34 9.08
C SER A 590 16.41 29.67 8.35
N ASN A 591 17.45 30.47 8.62
CA ASN A 591 17.57 31.80 8.07
C ASN A 591 18.10 31.76 6.63
N SER A 592 17.35 32.42 5.74
CA SER A 592 17.68 32.69 4.36
C SER A 592 17.83 34.19 4.16
N ILE A 593 18.92 34.61 3.53
CA ILE A 593 19.19 36.03 3.23
C ILE A 593 19.03 36.22 1.74
N GLN A 594 18.31 37.24 1.31
CA GLN A 594 18.26 37.68 -0.08
C GLN A 594 18.71 39.14 -0.18
N THR A 595 19.73 39.39 -1.01
CA THR A 595 20.04 40.76 -1.44
C THR A 595 19.05 41.19 -2.51
N VAL A 596 18.50 42.38 -2.35
CA VAL A 596 17.58 42.97 -3.33
C VAL A 596 18.25 44.17 -3.98
N GLU A 597 18.46 44.05 -5.29
CA GLU A 597 18.97 45.14 -6.12
C GLU A 597 17.90 46.21 -6.37
N PRO A 598 18.29 47.46 -6.62
CA PRO A 598 17.33 48.53 -6.87
C PRO A 598 16.44 48.24 -8.08
N ARG A 599 15.11 48.27 -7.87
CA ARG A 599 14.09 48.02 -8.90
C ARG A 599 14.10 46.61 -9.49
N SER A 600 14.65 45.64 -8.76
CA SER A 600 14.60 44.22 -9.12
C SER A 600 13.63 43.48 -8.20
N LEU A 601 12.97 42.47 -8.75
CA LEU A 601 12.20 41.45 -8.03
C LEU A 601 13.04 40.18 -7.90
N SER A 602 13.06 39.59 -6.72
CA SER A 602 13.72 38.30 -6.47
C SER A 602 12.80 37.37 -5.67
N VAL A 603 13.01 36.06 -5.82
CA VAL A 603 12.22 35.02 -5.16
C VAL A 603 13.13 34.13 -4.31
N PRO A 604 13.48 34.52 -3.07
CA PRO A 604 14.10 33.60 -2.14
C PRO A 604 13.13 32.46 -1.82
N ASN A 605 13.67 31.24 -1.94
CA ASN A 605 13.00 30.03 -1.52
C ASN A 605 13.68 29.49 -0.26
N TYR A 606 12.90 28.79 0.55
CA TYR A 606 13.39 27.99 1.66
C TYR A 606 12.62 26.68 1.71
N VAL A 607 13.30 25.62 2.15
CA VAL A 607 12.81 24.26 2.21
C VAL A 607 13.27 23.66 3.53
N SER A 608 12.40 22.97 4.25
CA SER A 608 12.78 22.22 5.45
C SER A 608 11.83 21.05 5.70
N ILE A 609 12.24 20.16 6.60
CA ILE A 609 11.36 19.19 7.26
C ILE A 609 11.12 19.68 8.69
N ILE A 610 9.86 19.86 9.04
CA ILE A 610 9.44 20.22 10.39
C ILE A 610 8.92 18.97 11.08
N LYS A 611 9.46 18.65 12.26
CA LYS A 611 8.88 17.66 13.18
C LYS A 611 7.89 18.38 14.10
N ALA A 612 6.61 18.25 13.82
CA ALA A 612 5.57 18.95 14.57
C ALA A 612 4.74 17.95 15.40
N PRO A 613 4.79 18.01 16.74
CA PRO A 613 3.73 17.43 17.57
C PRO A 613 2.41 18.21 17.44
N VAL A 614 1.32 17.64 17.95
CA VAL A 614 0.04 18.37 18.05
C VAL A 614 0.23 19.63 18.92
N GLY A 615 -0.28 20.75 18.43
CA GLY A 615 -0.20 22.05 19.11
C GLY A 615 1.12 22.79 18.87
N HIS A 616 2.01 22.27 18.01
CA HIS A 616 3.20 23.01 17.60
C HIS A 616 2.76 24.24 16.77
N GLU A 617 3.32 25.41 17.02
CA GLU A 617 3.10 26.63 16.24
C GLU A 617 4.31 26.93 15.35
N VAL A 618 4.08 27.20 14.06
CA VAL A 618 5.13 27.68 13.14
C VAL A 618 4.76 29.01 12.50
N THR A 619 5.68 29.97 12.63
CA THR A 619 5.58 31.33 12.09
C THR A 619 6.76 31.61 11.17
N VAL A 620 6.53 32.23 10.01
CA VAL A 620 7.62 32.76 9.19
C VAL A 620 7.91 34.21 9.60
N ILE A 621 9.18 34.51 9.85
CA ILE A 621 9.66 35.81 10.27
C ILE A 621 10.43 36.47 9.14
N ILE A 622 10.25 37.78 9.01
CA ILE A 622 10.98 38.65 8.08
C ILE A 622 11.69 39.79 8.83
N ALA A 623 12.90 40.11 8.41
CA ALA A 623 13.61 41.33 8.79
C ALA A 623 14.29 41.96 7.57
N ALA A 624 14.43 43.29 7.55
CA ALA A 624 15.13 43.99 6.47
C ALA A 624 16.29 44.84 6.99
N HIS A 625 17.46 44.64 6.41
CA HIS A 625 18.66 45.43 6.68
C HIS A 625 18.93 46.31 5.46
N THR A 626 18.56 47.58 5.56
CA THR A 626 18.74 48.54 4.47
C THR A 626 19.96 49.41 4.70
N SER A 627 20.65 49.75 3.61
CA SER A 627 21.50 50.94 3.61
C SER A 627 20.62 52.19 3.74
N ASN A 628 21.16 53.30 4.27
CA ASN A 628 20.46 54.59 4.48
C ASN A 628 19.76 55.19 3.23
N LYS A 629 19.82 54.53 2.07
CA LYS A 629 19.25 54.95 0.77
C LYS A 629 18.06 54.11 0.30
N CYS A 630 17.66 53.04 1.02
CA CYS A 630 16.46 52.26 0.73
C CYS A 630 15.39 52.53 1.81
N SER A 631 14.35 53.30 1.45
CA SER A 631 13.30 53.73 2.38
C SER A 631 12.17 52.71 2.57
N SER A 632 12.10 51.66 1.74
CA SER A 632 11.04 50.66 1.80
C SER A 632 11.45 49.36 1.10
N LEU A 633 11.95 48.39 1.87
CA LEU A 633 12.19 47.02 1.43
C LEU A 633 11.13 46.10 2.06
N GLY A 634 10.67 45.09 1.32
CA GLY A 634 9.76 44.11 1.88
C GLY A 634 9.22 43.13 0.84
N LEU A 635 8.14 42.45 1.24
CA LEU A 635 7.42 41.54 0.36
C LEU A 635 6.47 42.32 -0.55
N VAL A 636 6.42 41.98 -1.83
CA VAL A 636 5.65 42.71 -2.85
C VAL A 636 4.70 41.77 -3.57
N ALA A 637 3.41 42.11 -3.58
CA ALA A 637 2.40 41.45 -4.41
C ALA A 637 2.18 42.26 -5.68
N LEU A 638 1.96 41.58 -6.81
CA LEU A 638 1.78 42.21 -8.12
C LEU A 638 0.48 41.74 -8.78
N ASP A 639 -0.29 42.71 -9.26
CA ASP A 639 -1.45 42.48 -10.12
C ASP A 639 -1.04 42.75 -11.58
N VAL A 640 -0.85 41.67 -12.33
CA VAL A 640 -0.37 41.70 -13.70
C VAL A 640 -1.53 41.39 -14.63
N ARG A 641 -1.75 42.24 -15.64
CA ARG A 641 -2.86 42.06 -16.59
C ARG A 641 -2.67 40.75 -17.36
N HIS A 642 -3.69 39.88 -17.30
CA HIS A 642 -3.80 38.58 -17.99
C HIS A 642 -3.07 37.40 -17.35
N GLU A 643 -2.71 37.51 -16.06
CA GLU A 643 -2.04 36.45 -15.30
C GLU A 643 -2.72 36.28 -13.93
N PRO A 644 -2.53 35.13 -13.26
CA PRO A 644 -2.88 35.02 -11.85
C PRO A 644 -2.06 36.02 -11.02
N LEU A 645 -2.66 36.49 -9.93
CA LEU A 645 -1.99 37.36 -8.97
C LEU A 645 -0.67 36.76 -8.49
N VAL A 646 0.35 37.60 -8.39
CA VAL A 646 1.66 37.26 -7.82
C VAL A 646 1.59 37.56 -6.32
N PRO A 647 1.57 36.54 -5.43
CA PRO A 647 1.53 36.77 -4.00
C PRO A 647 2.89 37.25 -3.49
N SER A 648 2.87 38.14 -2.50
CA SER A 648 4.04 38.60 -1.75
C SER A 648 4.80 37.47 -1.03
N ILE A 649 4.10 36.40 -0.66
CA ILE A 649 4.66 35.17 -0.13
C ILE A 649 3.69 34.02 -0.40
N ILE A 650 4.23 32.83 -0.59
CA ILE A 650 3.52 31.57 -0.66
C ILE A 650 4.21 30.58 0.29
N ARG A 651 3.42 29.84 1.07
CA ARG A 651 3.85 28.71 1.90
C ARG A 651 3.06 27.50 1.46
N SER A 652 3.78 26.46 1.07
CA SER A 652 3.26 25.19 0.58
C SER A 652 3.83 24.08 1.47
N GLU A 653 2.97 23.30 2.08
CA GLU A 653 3.38 22.29 3.03
C GLU A 653 2.54 21.03 2.91
N ILE A 654 3.18 19.88 3.06
CA ILE A 654 2.54 18.57 2.98
C ILE A 654 3.11 17.66 4.06
N GLN A 655 2.23 16.90 4.73
CA GLN A 655 2.65 15.87 5.66
C GLN A 655 3.30 14.71 4.90
N LEU A 656 4.49 14.30 5.33
CA LEU A 656 5.23 13.15 4.83
C LEU A 656 4.91 11.88 5.61
N SER A 657 4.79 11.99 6.93
CA SER A 657 4.54 10.84 7.81
C SER A 657 4.03 11.24 9.20
N ASP A 658 3.56 10.23 9.94
CA ASP A 658 3.29 10.34 11.38
C ASP A 658 4.61 10.47 12.16
N ILE A 659 4.57 11.15 13.30
CA ILE A 659 5.70 11.32 14.21
C ILE A 659 6.21 9.97 14.75
N ASP A 660 5.32 8.99 14.86
CA ASP A 660 5.60 7.65 15.39
C ASP A 660 6.06 6.66 14.31
N HIS A 661 5.84 6.98 13.03
CA HIS A 661 6.23 6.14 11.88
C HIS A 661 7.01 6.99 10.87
N PRO A 662 8.22 7.47 11.24
CA PRO A 662 8.97 8.36 10.38
C PRO A 662 9.30 7.67 9.05
N VAL A 663 8.89 8.28 7.95
CA VAL A 663 9.45 7.94 6.63
C VAL A 663 10.96 8.19 6.67
N HIS A 664 11.72 7.44 5.88
CA HIS A 664 13.17 7.58 5.76
C HIS A 664 13.55 8.97 5.23
N ASN A 665 13.68 9.92 6.13
CA ASN A 665 14.03 11.32 5.86
C ASN A 665 15.38 11.71 6.49
N LEU A 666 16.08 12.62 5.84
CA LEU A 666 17.35 13.20 6.25
C LEU A 666 17.35 14.69 5.94
N ALA A 667 17.72 15.50 6.92
CA ALA A 667 18.03 16.91 6.70
C ALA A 667 19.46 17.20 7.19
N LEU A 668 20.35 17.60 6.27
CA LEU A 668 21.73 17.95 6.54
C LEU A 668 21.97 19.42 6.25
N SER A 669 22.79 20.09 7.05
CA SER A 669 23.21 21.45 6.77
C SER A 669 24.71 21.63 6.88
N SER A 670 25.21 22.66 6.20
CA SER A 670 26.60 23.11 6.31
C SER A 670 26.65 24.49 6.94
N SER A 671 27.22 24.59 8.14
CA SER A 671 27.49 25.86 8.82
C SER A 671 28.73 26.58 8.30
N LYS A 672 29.48 25.95 7.38
CA LYS A 672 30.75 26.46 6.87
C LYS A 672 30.59 27.11 5.51
N THR A 673 31.32 28.21 5.31
CA THR A 673 31.57 28.75 3.97
C THR A 673 32.43 27.77 3.18
N GLN A 674 31.98 27.41 1.98
CA GLN A 674 32.62 26.46 1.09
C GLN A 674 32.96 27.15 -0.22
N LEU A 675 34.22 27.57 -0.35
CA LEU A 675 34.71 28.26 -1.54
C LEU A 675 34.96 27.28 -2.68
N GLY A 676 34.59 27.73 -3.88
CA GLY A 676 34.63 26.90 -5.06
C GLY A 676 36.03 26.64 -5.59
N SER A 677 36.05 26.00 -6.74
CA SER A 677 37.19 25.94 -7.66
C SER A 677 36.65 25.59 -9.04
N SER A 678 37.48 25.74 -10.07
CA SER A 678 37.14 25.25 -11.41
C SER A 678 36.84 23.75 -11.44
N ASN A 679 37.41 22.98 -10.51
CA ASN A 679 37.11 21.57 -10.31
C ASN A 679 35.88 21.35 -9.42
N THR A 680 35.10 20.33 -9.75
CA THR A 680 33.95 19.87 -8.94
C THR A 680 34.42 19.38 -7.56
N LYS A 681 33.78 19.88 -6.51
CA LYS A 681 34.01 19.50 -5.10
C LYS A 681 32.70 19.01 -4.48
N ALA A 682 32.76 17.92 -3.72
CA ALA A 682 31.65 17.48 -2.88
C ALA A 682 31.49 18.45 -1.70
N ILE A 683 30.23 18.71 -1.35
CA ILE A 683 29.86 19.54 -0.21
C ILE A 683 29.97 18.73 1.08
N THR A 684 30.56 19.34 2.10
CA THR A 684 30.65 18.74 3.44
C THR A 684 29.54 19.28 4.33
N TYR A 685 28.95 18.39 5.13
CA TYR A 685 27.97 18.72 6.14
C TYR A 685 28.62 18.62 7.51
N ASP A 686 28.27 19.52 8.42
CA ASP A 686 28.77 19.51 9.79
C ASP A 686 27.65 19.56 10.83
N GLN A 687 26.39 19.56 10.39
CA GLN A 687 25.23 19.46 11.25
C GLN A 687 24.15 18.57 10.64
N ASP A 688 23.62 17.68 11.47
CA ASP A 688 22.41 16.92 11.21
C ASP A 688 21.24 17.73 11.77
N GLN A 689 20.40 18.30 10.91
CA GLN A 689 19.20 19.01 11.34
C GLN A 689 18.12 18.02 11.78
N PHE A 690 18.03 16.90 11.06
CA PHE A 690 17.09 15.83 11.38
C PHE A 690 17.59 14.46 10.92
N THR A 691 17.50 13.45 11.80
CA THR A 691 17.79 12.05 11.50
C THR A 691 16.62 11.14 11.91
N GLY A 692 15.89 10.59 10.94
CA GLY A 692 14.85 9.55 11.17
C GLY A 692 15.43 8.16 11.46
N THR A 693 14.64 7.10 11.52
CA THR A 693 15.15 5.71 11.56
C THR A 693 15.34 5.15 10.13
N GLY A 694 16.35 4.30 9.90
CA GLY A 694 16.61 3.64 8.60
C GLY A 694 17.28 4.50 7.49
N ILE A 695 17.87 5.63 7.88
CA ILE A 695 18.32 6.70 6.97
C ILE A 695 19.53 6.37 6.10
N PRO A 696 19.64 6.98 4.91
CA PRO A 696 20.93 7.29 4.33
C PRO A 696 21.93 7.90 5.35
N THR A 697 23.12 7.33 5.53
CA THR A 697 24.09 7.82 6.53
C THR A 697 25.03 8.85 5.91
N ALA A 698 25.09 10.05 6.49
CA ALA A 698 26.09 11.05 6.14
C ALA A 698 27.50 10.56 6.48
N ARG A 699 28.44 10.76 5.57
CA ARG A 699 29.84 10.33 5.70
C ARG A 699 30.75 11.54 5.80
N SER A 700 31.92 11.33 6.40
CA SER A 700 32.96 12.36 6.51
C SER A 700 33.47 12.88 5.16
N ASP A 701 33.18 12.17 4.06
CA ASP A 701 33.51 12.56 2.69
C ASP A 701 32.43 13.42 2.00
N GLY A 702 31.39 13.84 2.74
CA GLY A 702 30.27 14.63 2.21
C GLY A 702 29.26 13.82 1.41
N SER A 703 29.41 12.49 1.33
CA SER A 703 28.39 11.63 0.73
C SER A 703 27.34 11.16 1.73
N VAL A 704 26.16 10.86 1.21
CA VAL A 704 25.03 10.27 1.88
C VAL A 704 24.84 8.88 1.30
N LYS A 705 25.03 7.83 2.11
CA LYS A 705 24.94 6.44 1.66
C LYS A 705 23.52 5.92 1.88
N PHE A 706 22.78 5.56 0.84
CA PHE A 706 21.45 4.93 0.96
C PHE A 706 21.55 3.54 1.61
N ASN A 707 20.67 3.24 2.57
CA ASN A 707 20.64 1.93 3.22
C ASN A 707 19.74 0.94 2.48
N GLU A 708 18.76 1.43 1.74
CA GLU A 708 17.72 0.64 1.11
C GLU A 708 17.52 1.05 -0.36
N SER A 709 16.93 0.15 -1.14
CA SER A 709 16.60 0.40 -2.54
C SER A 709 15.20 1.01 -2.66
N ALA A 710 15.13 2.33 -2.86
CA ALA A 710 13.87 3.06 -2.93
C ALA A 710 13.91 4.22 -3.93
N ILE A 711 12.81 4.95 -4.04
CA ILE A 711 12.70 6.24 -4.73
C ILE A 711 12.78 7.35 -3.68
N TYR A 712 13.67 8.31 -3.88
CA TYR A 712 13.87 9.42 -2.95
C TYR A 712 13.62 10.75 -3.63
N PHE A 713 12.93 11.66 -2.95
CA PHE A 713 12.94 13.09 -3.29
C PHE A 713 14.15 13.73 -2.62
N VAL A 714 14.97 14.41 -3.42
CA VAL A 714 16.18 15.12 -3.02
C VAL A 714 15.99 16.58 -3.39
N ILE A 715 16.06 17.46 -2.40
CA ILE A 715 15.98 18.90 -2.62
C ILE A 715 16.99 19.59 -1.74
N PHE A 716 17.64 20.61 -2.27
CA PHE A 716 18.55 21.40 -1.47
C PHE A 716 18.49 22.86 -1.85
N ILE A 717 18.81 23.68 -0.86
CA ILE A 717 18.95 25.12 -1.01
C ILE A 717 20.34 25.53 -0.62
N ALA A 718 20.94 26.42 -1.40
CA ALA A 718 22.28 26.90 -1.15
C ALA A 718 22.36 28.42 -1.27
N GLN A 719 23.31 29.01 -0.55
CA GLN A 719 23.56 30.44 -0.57
C GLN A 719 24.82 30.77 -1.35
N GLY A 720 24.65 31.25 -2.58
CA GLY A 720 25.75 31.75 -3.39
C GLY A 720 26.35 33.06 -2.83
N GLY A 721 27.61 33.33 -3.13
CA GLY A 721 28.19 34.65 -2.84
C GLY A 721 29.70 34.67 -2.84
N SER A 722 30.25 35.85 -2.56
CA SER A 722 31.69 36.07 -2.35
C SER A 722 32.08 35.90 -0.88
N ALA A 723 33.27 35.33 -0.62
CA ALA A 723 33.81 35.01 0.70
C ALA A 723 33.93 36.22 1.65
N ASP A 724 34.29 37.37 1.10
CA ASP A 724 34.67 38.59 1.81
C ASP A 724 33.68 39.74 1.54
N GLY A 725 32.56 39.45 0.88
CA GLY A 725 31.62 40.46 0.40
C GLY A 725 32.21 41.38 -0.67
N THR A 726 33.36 41.07 -1.26
CA THR A 726 33.94 41.83 -2.37
C THR A 726 33.17 41.63 -3.67
N ARG A 727 33.55 42.44 -4.67
CA ARG A 727 32.97 42.46 -6.01
C ARG A 727 33.37 41.26 -6.88
N ALA A 728 33.70 40.11 -6.29
CA ALA A 728 33.95 38.89 -7.06
C ALA A 728 32.67 38.52 -7.80
N SER A 729 32.80 38.29 -9.11
CA SER A 729 31.72 37.80 -9.95
C SER A 729 32.13 36.50 -10.62
N GLY A 730 31.15 35.65 -10.91
CA GLY A 730 31.36 34.37 -11.57
C GLY A 730 30.08 33.55 -11.56
N GLU A 731 30.21 32.28 -11.88
CA GLU A 731 29.10 31.33 -11.94
C GLU A 731 29.36 30.20 -10.94
N ILE A 732 28.31 29.78 -10.25
CA ILE A 732 28.27 28.58 -9.42
C ILE A 732 27.51 27.52 -10.21
N TYR A 733 28.16 26.39 -10.50
CA TYR A 733 27.53 25.17 -10.99
C TYR A 733 27.31 24.24 -9.80
N LEU A 734 26.09 23.77 -9.61
CA LEU A 734 25.68 23.00 -8.43
C LEU A 734 24.69 21.91 -8.84
N GLY A 735 24.86 20.70 -8.32
CA GLY A 735 23.93 19.61 -8.57
C GLY A 735 24.20 18.34 -7.77
N PRO A 736 23.23 17.42 -7.71
CA PRO A 736 23.38 16.13 -7.08
C PRO A 736 24.14 15.14 -7.98
N GLN A 737 24.95 14.28 -7.36
CA GLN A 737 25.69 13.20 -7.98
C GLN A 737 25.34 11.87 -7.30
N LEU A 738 25.00 10.85 -8.09
CA LEU A 738 24.81 9.49 -7.62
C LEU A 738 26.02 8.64 -8.04
N ASN A 739 26.71 8.05 -7.06
CA ASN A 739 27.92 7.27 -7.26
C ASN A 739 29.01 8.00 -8.07
N GLY A 740 29.15 9.31 -7.82
CA GLY A 740 30.15 10.17 -8.47
C GLY A 740 29.80 10.59 -9.90
N LYS A 741 28.56 10.35 -10.35
CA LYS A 741 28.04 10.82 -11.64
C LYS A 741 26.92 11.82 -11.41
N ASP A 742 26.90 12.90 -12.18
CA ASP A 742 25.80 13.87 -12.17
C ASP A 742 24.46 13.14 -12.41
N ILE A 743 23.43 13.52 -11.66
CA ILE A 743 22.08 13.01 -11.89
C ILE A 743 21.49 13.78 -13.07
N PRO A 744 21.00 13.09 -14.11
CA PRO A 744 20.55 13.77 -15.31
C PRO A 744 19.51 14.85 -15.09
N ASN A 745 19.70 15.97 -15.79
CA ASN A 745 18.77 17.10 -15.79
C ASN A 745 18.40 17.61 -14.37
N SER A 746 19.35 17.61 -13.44
CA SER A 746 19.13 18.11 -12.07
C SER A 746 20.04 19.28 -11.71
N ASN A 747 21.12 19.52 -12.47
CA ASN A 747 22.08 20.58 -12.18
C ASN A 747 21.47 21.97 -12.36
N ILE A 748 22.05 22.98 -11.71
CA ILE A 748 21.72 24.40 -11.88
C ILE A 748 22.99 25.24 -12.06
N ILE A 749 22.85 26.39 -12.72
CA ILE A 749 23.88 27.45 -12.73
C ILE A 749 23.28 28.74 -12.22
N HIS A 750 24.06 29.46 -11.44
CA HIS A 750 23.73 30.79 -10.95
C HIS A 750 24.90 31.73 -11.08
N SER A 751 24.64 32.92 -11.61
CA SER A 751 25.59 34.01 -11.64
C SER A 751 25.63 34.71 -10.28
N VAL A 752 26.82 34.91 -9.73
CA VAL A 752 27.06 35.75 -8.56
C VAL A 752 27.62 37.08 -9.05
N ARG A 753 27.00 38.21 -8.68
CA ARG A 753 27.57 39.55 -8.87
C ARG A 753 27.86 40.24 -7.55
N SER A 754 28.69 41.28 -7.64
CA SER A 754 29.20 42.06 -6.51
C SER A 754 28.21 42.30 -5.37
N GLY A 755 28.28 41.44 -4.36
CA GLY A 755 27.26 41.31 -3.32
C GLY A 755 26.90 39.84 -3.03
N SER A 756 25.93 39.64 -2.15
CA SER A 756 25.43 38.35 -1.67
C SER A 756 24.13 37.97 -2.40
N ASP A 757 24.20 37.38 -3.60
CA ASP A 757 23.02 36.86 -4.31
C ASP A 757 22.65 35.46 -3.80
N ARG A 758 21.47 35.31 -3.17
CA ARG A 758 21.23 34.14 -2.31
C ARG A 758 19.80 33.59 -2.31
N GLY A 759 19.67 32.50 -3.07
CA GLY A 759 18.56 31.55 -3.01
C GLY A 759 18.70 30.55 -4.16
N LEU A 760 19.69 29.66 -4.10
CA LEU A 760 19.81 28.56 -5.06
C LEU A 760 18.90 27.44 -4.62
N ILE A 761 18.09 26.90 -5.52
CA ILE A 761 17.25 25.74 -5.23
C ILE A 761 17.36 24.75 -6.37
N CYS A 762 17.55 23.49 -6.01
CA CYS A 762 17.66 22.38 -6.92
C CYS A 762 16.88 21.21 -6.32
N GLN A 763 16.17 20.49 -7.19
CA GLN A 763 15.37 19.34 -6.84
C GLN A 763 15.63 18.18 -7.81
N SER A 764 15.52 16.96 -7.30
CA SER A 764 15.59 15.74 -8.10
C SER A 764 14.90 14.58 -7.38
N ILE A 765 14.25 13.70 -8.14
CA ILE A 765 13.82 12.38 -7.74
C ILE A 765 14.90 11.37 -8.16
N VAL A 766 15.39 10.62 -7.18
CA VAL A 766 16.52 9.70 -7.33
C VAL A 766 16.07 8.28 -7.07
N LYS A 767 16.27 7.40 -8.06
CA LYS A 767 16.14 5.95 -7.89
C LYS A 767 17.47 5.40 -7.40
N ALA A 768 17.58 5.12 -6.10
CA ALA A 768 18.82 4.65 -5.47
C ALA A 768 18.75 3.15 -5.13
N GLU A 769 19.86 2.42 -5.29
CA GLU A 769 20.05 1.09 -4.71
C GLU A 769 20.64 1.18 -3.30
N ALA A 770 20.43 0.13 -2.50
CA ALA A 770 21.13 -0.02 -1.23
C ALA A 770 22.66 0.07 -1.45
N ASN A 771 23.31 0.90 -0.64
CA ASN A 771 24.73 1.28 -0.70
C ASN A 771 25.14 2.31 -1.76
N ASP A 772 24.22 2.79 -2.60
CA ASP A 772 24.52 3.94 -3.46
C ASP A 772 24.90 5.16 -2.61
N LYS A 773 25.71 6.04 -3.19
CA LYS A 773 26.19 7.26 -2.55
C LYS A 773 25.67 8.48 -3.29
N LEU A 774 24.84 9.28 -2.63
CA LEU A 774 24.50 10.62 -3.09
C LEU A 774 25.54 11.62 -2.59
N GLN A 775 25.95 12.55 -3.43
CA GLN A 775 26.76 13.71 -3.07
C GLN A 775 26.12 14.94 -3.67
N ILE A 776 26.17 16.09 -3.00
CA ILE A 776 25.92 17.37 -3.67
C ILE A 776 27.28 17.94 -4.02
N ALA A 777 27.46 18.29 -5.28
CA ALA A 777 28.74 18.73 -5.80
C ALA A 777 28.60 20.10 -6.45
N PHE A 778 29.63 20.92 -6.28
CA PHE A 778 29.66 22.26 -6.86
C PHE A 778 31.03 22.63 -7.41
N SER A 779 31.04 23.61 -8.29
CA SER A 779 32.25 24.20 -8.88
C SER A 779 31.95 25.63 -9.29
N THR A 780 33.01 26.43 -9.45
CA THR A 780 32.87 27.87 -9.70
C THR A 780 33.81 28.33 -10.80
N THR A 781 33.45 29.40 -11.49
CA THR A 781 34.36 30.06 -12.46
C THR A 781 35.34 31.02 -11.80
N ASN A 782 35.12 31.35 -10.53
CA ASN A 782 35.97 32.19 -9.70
C ASN A 782 36.15 31.53 -8.32
N GLU A 783 37.37 31.48 -7.80
CA GLU A 783 37.67 30.83 -6.51
C GLU A 783 37.25 31.66 -5.29
N ASP A 784 37.02 32.96 -5.48
CA ASP A 784 36.54 33.87 -4.43
C ASP A 784 35.02 33.77 -4.20
N ILE A 785 34.31 33.06 -5.08
CA ILE A 785 32.88 32.77 -4.92
C ILE A 785 32.66 31.32 -4.46
N GLY A 786 31.54 31.08 -3.79
CA GLY A 786 31.16 29.76 -3.34
C GLY A 786 29.83 29.76 -2.59
N LEU A 787 29.67 28.77 -1.72
CA LEU A 787 28.50 28.64 -0.87
C LEU A 787 28.82 29.26 0.49
N ILE A 788 28.10 30.31 0.87
CA ILE A 788 28.48 31.16 2.00
C ILE A 788 27.55 30.92 3.18
N ALA A 789 28.14 30.70 4.34
CA ALA A 789 27.42 30.68 5.62
C ALA A 789 27.63 32.00 6.36
N SER A 790 26.66 32.44 7.16
CA SER A 790 26.81 33.65 7.98
C SER A 790 26.07 33.54 9.32
N ALA A 791 26.52 34.34 10.29
CA ALA A 791 25.92 34.44 11.62
C ALA A 791 25.45 35.89 11.86
N PRO A 792 24.31 36.30 11.30
CA PRO A 792 23.77 37.63 11.52
C PRO A 792 23.51 37.87 13.01
N LYS A 793 23.68 39.12 13.46
CA LYS A 793 23.55 39.48 14.88
C LYS A 793 22.06 39.48 15.28
N ASN A 794 21.73 38.72 16.33
CA ASN A 794 20.37 38.57 16.88
C ASN A 794 19.38 37.83 15.97
N GLU A 795 19.87 37.00 15.06
CA GLU A 795 19.06 36.19 14.14
C GLU A 795 19.66 34.79 14.05
N PRO A 796 18.92 33.80 13.52
CA PRO A 796 19.45 32.46 13.37
C PRO A 796 20.60 32.42 12.37
N PHE A 797 21.45 31.42 12.58
CA PHE A 797 22.53 31.12 11.67
C PHE A 797 22.01 30.85 10.26
N VAL A 798 22.80 31.24 9.28
CA VAL A 798 22.51 31.12 7.87
C VAL A 798 23.44 30.06 7.29
N THR A 799 22.87 28.93 6.86
CA THR A 799 23.64 27.81 6.32
C THR A 799 24.07 28.07 4.89
N SER A 800 25.25 27.57 4.51
CA SER A 800 25.70 27.62 3.11
C SER A 800 24.92 26.65 2.22
N LEU A 801 24.45 25.53 2.78
CA LEU A 801 23.57 24.59 2.10
C LEU A 801 22.71 23.81 3.10
N LEU A 802 21.43 23.67 2.79
CA LEU A 802 20.47 22.79 3.46
C LEU A 802 20.00 21.72 2.47
N LEU A 803 20.33 20.45 2.74
CA LEU A 803 19.92 19.28 1.97
C LEU A 803 18.79 18.56 2.69
N THR A 804 17.71 18.29 1.98
CA THR A 804 16.57 17.50 2.44
C THR A 804 16.39 16.29 1.51
N ILE A 805 16.27 15.11 2.10
CA ILE A 805 16.00 13.85 1.41
C ILE A 805 14.85 13.16 2.12
N PHE A 806 13.88 12.63 1.39
CA PHE A 806 12.91 11.70 1.95
C PHE A 806 12.47 10.67 0.92
N GLU A 807 12.06 9.51 1.42
CA GLU A 807 11.56 8.42 0.60
C GLU A 807 10.14 8.69 0.08
N LEU A 808 9.94 8.43 -1.22
CA LEU A 808 8.63 8.43 -1.91
C LEU A 808 8.04 7.01 -2.01
N GLY A 809 8.77 6.00 -1.57
CA GLY A 809 8.37 4.61 -1.46
C GLY A 809 9.38 3.65 -2.08
N THR A 810 9.18 2.37 -1.78
CA THR A 810 10.01 1.28 -2.33
C THR A 810 9.94 1.24 -3.85
N LYS A 811 10.95 0.65 -4.51
CA LYS A 811 10.94 0.52 -5.99
C LYS A 811 9.76 -0.29 -6.52
N GLN A 812 9.21 -1.20 -5.72
CA GLN A 812 8.10 -2.06 -6.07
C GLN A 812 6.75 -1.36 -5.87
N ASN A 813 6.67 -0.39 -4.97
CA ASN A 813 5.44 0.33 -4.63
C ASN A 813 5.73 1.80 -4.27
N PRO A 814 6.17 2.62 -5.24
CA PRO A 814 6.34 4.05 -5.00
C PRO A 814 4.98 4.76 -5.03
N VAL A 815 4.85 5.87 -4.31
CA VAL A 815 3.71 6.79 -4.51
C VAL A 815 3.73 7.36 -5.92
N PRO A 816 2.61 7.88 -6.45
CA PRO A 816 2.64 8.65 -7.69
C PRO A 816 3.65 9.79 -7.63
N TYR A 817 4.55 9.86 -8.61
CA TYR A 817 5.58 10.89 -8.71
C TYR A 817 5.97 11.19 -10.16
N ALA A 818 6.54 12.37 -10.39
CA ALA A 818 7.17 12.73 -11.65
C ALA A 818 8.36 13.67 -11.42
N GLN A 819 9.46 13.43 -12.13
CA GLN A 819 10.49 14.40 -12.45
C GLN A 819 10.51 14.56 -13.98
N LEU A 820 10.23 15.78 -14.42
CA LEU A 820 10.19 16.16 -15.83
C LEU A 820 11.16 17.31 -16.04
N SER A 821 11.75 17.41 -17.22
CA SER A 821 12.65 18.52 -17.52
C SER A 821 12.56 18.97 -18.96
N SER A 822 13.18 20.12 -19.23
CA SER A 822 13.38 20.63 -20.58
C SER A 822 14.85 20.85 -20.86
N SER A 823 15.35 20.18 -21.90
CA SER A 823 16.71 20.39 -22.39
C SER A 823 16.78 21.48 -23.47
N GLN A 824 15.72 22.24 -23.68
CA GLN A 824 15.68 23.32 -24.69
C GLN A 824 15.51 24.67 -24.01
N SER A 825 16.22 25.70 -24.49
CA SER A 825 15.92 27.07 -24.08
C SER A 825 14.55 27.48 -24.62
N GLN A 826 13.74 28.17 -23.81
CA GLN A 826 12.35 28.51 -24.12
C GLN A 826 12.15 30.02 -23.96
N TRP A 827 11.78 30.69 -25.05
CA TRP A 827 11.75 32.15 -25.07
C TRP A 827 10.35 32.70 -24.88
N GLY A 828 10.23 33.58 -23.89
CA GLY A 828 9.00 34.21 -23.48
C GLY A 828 8.53 35.31 -24.42
N CYS A 829 7.30 35.73 -24.16
CA CYS A 829 6.73 36.98 -24.66
C CYS A 829 5.61 37.42 -23.73
N ILE A 830 5.06 38.61 -24.00
CA ILE A 830 3.91 39.17 -23.28
C ILE A 830 2.65 38.31 -23.32
N THR A 831 2.56 37.34 -24.23
CA THR A 831 1.48 36.36 -24.26
C THR A 831 1.93 35.10 -23.51
N PRO A 832 1.17 34.66 -22.49
CA PRO A 832 1.44 33.42 -21.78
C PRO A 832 1.61 32.22 -22.71
N LYS A 833 2.60 31.38 -22.43
CA LYS A 833 2.86 30.13 -23.16
C LYS A 833 3.03 28.99 -22.18
N LYS A 834 2.63 27.79 -22.63
CA LYS A 834 2.96 26.54 -21.95
C LYS A 834 4.47 26.31 -21.99
N VAL A 835 5.03 25.86 -20.88
CA VAL A 835 6.40 25.37 -20.78
C VAL A 835 6.49 24.01 -21.45
N ASP A 836 7.44 23.85 -22.36
CA ASP A 836 7.80 22.56 -22.94
C ASP A 836 8.61 21.75 -21.91
N LEU A 837 8.09 20.58 -21.54
CA LEU A 837 8.79 19.57 -20.74
C LEU A 837 9.08 18.36 -21.64
N SER A 838 10.14 18.45 -22.42
CA SER A 838 10.47 17.46 -23.44
C SER A 838 11.05 16.16 -22.90
N ASN A 839 11.45 16.12 -21.63
CA ASN A 839 12.08 14.97 -21.00
C ASN A 839 11.25 14.44 -19.83
N ASN A 840 11.14 13.11 -19.74
CA ASN A 840 10.62 12.39 -18.59
C ASN A 840 11.81 11.70 -17.90
N ASP A 841 12.36 12.35 -16.87
CA ASP A 841 13.56 11.87 -16.17
C ASP A 841 13.23 10.73 -15.20
N GLY A 842 11.98 10.65 -14.78
CA GLY A 842 11.42 9.53 -14.06
C GLY A 842 9.99 9.82 -13.62
N SER A 843 9.08 8.86 -13.79
CA SER A 843 7.70 9.02 -13.36
C SER A 843 7.05 7.69 -12.99
N HIS A 844 6.03 7.77 -12.16
CA HIS A 844 5.14 6.69 -11.79
C HIS A 844 3.74 7.26 -11.61
N ARG A 845 2.76 6.77 -12.38
CA ARG A 845 1.34 7.18 -12.32
C ARG A 845 1.06 8.68 -12.51
N ILE A 846 2.02 9.38 -13.10
CA ILE A 846 1.91 10.75 -13.58
C ILE A 846 2.54 10.75 -14.96
N THR A 847 1.79 11.13 -15.98
CA THR A 847 2.27 11.13 -17.37
C THR A 847 2.55 12.55 -17.85
N ASN A 848 3.37 12.68 -18.88
CA ASN A 848 3.70 13.95 -19.51
C ASN A 848 3.53 13.82 -21.01
N ASN A 849 2.65 14.64 -21.58
CA ASN A 849 2.39 14.73 -23.01
C ASN A 849 2.69 16.16 -23.48
N ASP A 850 3.94 16.39 -23.89
CA ASP A 850 4.44 17.68 -24.37
C ASP A 850 4.12 18.85 -23.40
N GLY A 851 4.42 18.68 -22.11
CA GLY A 851 4.17 19.68 -21.07
C GLY A 851 2.74 19.72 -20.53
N VAL A 852 1.87 18.81 -20.97
CA VAL A 852 0.59 18.52 -20.30
C VAL A 852 0.80 17.33 -19.37
N ILE A 853 0.73 17.58 -18.08
CA ILE A 853 1.02 16.62 -17.02
C ILE A 853 -0.31 16.04 -16.54
N GLU A 854 -0.53 14.75 -16.71
CA GLU A 854 -1.79 14.08 -16.36
C GLU A 854 -1.59 13.14 -15.17
N PHE A 855 -2.49 13.23 -14.19
CA PHE A 855 -2.43 12.44 -12.96
C PHE A 855 -3.37 11.24 -13.06
N GLU A 856 -2.85 10.03 -12.84
CA GLU A 856 -3.66 8.81 -12.93
C GLU A 856 -4.48 8.53 -11.65
N GLU A 857 -4.15 9.21 -10.54
CA GLU A 857 -4.79 9.00 -9.24
C GLU A 857 -5.21 10.31 -8.57
N SER A 858 -6.40 10.32 -7.98
CA SER A 858 -6.82 11.38 -7.06
C SER A 858 -5.94 11.42 -5.80
N GLY A 859 -5.80 12.60 -5.21
CA GLY A 859 -5.12 12.79 -3.92
C GLY A 859 -4.57 14.19 -3.72
N THR A 860 -3.83 14.39 -2.63
CA THR A 860 -3.11 15.64 -2.37
C THR A 860 -1.68 15.54 -2.88
N TYR A 861 -1.33 16.45 -3.79
CA TYR A 861 -0.01 16.47 -4.43
C TYR A 861 0.76 17.74 -4.06
N PHE A 862 2.05 17.55 -3.80
CA PHE A 862 3.02 18.65 -3.83
C PHE A 862 3.60 18.75 -5.24
N MET A 863 3.66 19.96 -5.78
CA MET A 863 4.19 20.24 -7.11
C MET A 863 5.12 21.45 -7.06
N MET A 864 6.26 21.37 -7.75
CA MET A 864 7.23 22.46 -7.88
C MET A 864 7.83 22.50 -9.29
N GLY A 865 7.82 23.68 -9.90
CA GLY A 865 8.57 23.99 -11.11
C GLY A 865 9.73 24.92 -10.80
N ALA A 866 10.95 24.56 -11.23
CA ALA A 866 12.15 25.37 -11.09
C ALA A 866 12.75 25.62 -12.48
N GLY A 867 12.67 26.88 -12.93
CA GLY A 867 13.14 27.31 -14.23
C GLY A 867 14.43 28.12 -14.14
N GLN A 868 15.44 27.76 -14.92
CA GLN A 868 16.64 28.57 -15.08
C GLN A 868 16.32 29.73 -16.03
N ILE A 869 16.25 30.96 -15.53
CA ILE A 869 15.90 32.14 -16.32
C ILE A 869 17.13 32.98 -16.69
N GLY A 870 17.10 33.59 -17.86
CA GLY A 870 18.20 34.43 -18.36
C GLY A 870 17.87 35.13 -19.68
N SER A 871 18.85 35.85 -20.23
CA SER A 871 18.75 36.49 -21.55
C SER A 871 19.47 35.70 -22.64
N TYR A 872 18.89 35.64 -23.85
CA TYR A 872 19.51 35.04 -25.04
C TYR A 872 20.86 35.67 -25.41
N ASP A 873 21.00 36.99 -25.24
CA ASP A 873 22.20 37.76 -25.61
C ASP A 873 22.97 38.31 -24.41
N GLY A 874 22.56 37.94 -23.19
CA GLY A 874 23.11 38.47 -21.94
C GLY A 874 22.84 39.95 -21.70
N LYS A 875 21.87 40.56 -22.39
CA LYS A 875 21.51 41.99 -22.31
C LYS A 875 20.01 42.27 -22.18
N GLY A 876 19.22 41.23 -21.92
CA GLY A 876 17.77 41.33 -21.86
C GLY A 876 17.37 41.61 -20.43
N ILE A 877 16.91 42.82 -20.13
CA ILE A 877 16.42 43.19 -18.79
C ILE A 877 14.89 43.16 -18.81
N GLY A 878 14.28 42.54 -17.81
CA GLY A 878 12.83 42.45 -17.66
C GLY A 878 12.40 41.32 -16.73
N ASP A 879 11.09 41.16 -16.57
CA ASP A 879 10.49 40.20 -15.66
C ASP A 879 10.11 38.90 -16.38
N VAL A 880 10.41 37.76 -15.74
CA VAL A 880 9.95 36.43 -16.14
C VAL A 880 8.94 35.95 -15.12
N HIS A 881 7.78 35.50 -15.61
CA HIS A 881 6.64 35.07 -14.80
C HIS A 881 6.43 33.57 -14.99
N LEU A 882 6.13 32.82 -13.94
CA LEU A 882 5.93 31.38 -13.95
C LEU A 882 4.81 30.98 -12.98
N TRP A 883 3.81 30.26 -13.47
CA TRP A 883 2.68 29.76 -12.68
C TRP A 883 2.18 28.39 -13.18
N MET A 884 1.21 27.83 -12.47
CA MET A 884 0.60 26.55 -12.82
C MET A 884 -0.87 26.71 -13.23
N ARG A 885 -1.32 25.86 -14.15
CA ARG A 885 -2.70 25.80 -14.64
C ARG A 885 -3.22 24.38 -14.49
N LEU A 886 -4.38 24.23 -13.87
CA LEU A 886 -5.06 22.95 -13.69
C LEU A 886 -6.35 22.94 -14.52
N ASN A 887 -6.52 21.95 -15.37
CA ASN A 887 -7.70 21.77 -16.24
C ASN A 887 -8.07 23.02 -17.03
N GLY A 888 -7.07 23.67 -17.62
CA GLY A 888 -7.26 24.90 -18.40
C GLY A 888 -7.48 26.17 -17.57
N LYS A 889 -7.46 26.10 -16.23
CA LYS A 889 -7.64 27.24 -15.33
C LYS A 889 -6.39 27.51 -14.50
N ASP A 890 -5.93 28.75 -14.49
CA ASP A 890 -4.76 29.15 -13.70
C ASP A 890 -5.01 28.90 -12.20
N ILE A 891 -4.06 28.24 -11.53
CA ILE A 891 -4.08 28.04 -10.08
C ILE A 891 -3.77 29.37 -9.43
N LYS A 892 -4.70 29.85 -8.59
CA LYS A 892 -4.54 31.13 -7.90
C LYS A 892 -3.29 31.11 -7.02
N ASP A 893 -2.57 32.23 -7.00
CA ASP A 893 -1.40 32.46 -6.15
C ASP A 893 -0.26 31.45 -6.37
N SER A 894 -0.24 30.75 -7.51
CA SER A 894 0.91 29.96 -7.95
C SER A 894 1.93 30.77 -8.75
N ASN A 895 1.65 32.05 -9.02
CA ASN A 895 2.48 32.90 -9.87
C ASN A 895 3.72 33.39 -9.14
N THR A 896 4.85 33.34 -9.81
CA THR A 896 6.13 33.85 -9.34
C THR A 896 6.79 34.64 -10.45
N VAL A 897 7.56 35.64 -10.06
CA VAL A 897 8.10 36.68 -10.93
C VAL A 897 9.48 37.00 -10.46
N GLN A 898 10.43 37.03 -11.38
CA GLN A 898 11.79 37.45 -11.08
C GLN A 898 12.31 38.32 -12.20
N THR A 899 12.95 39.42 -11.82
CA THR A 899 13.62 40.31 -12.76
C THR A 899 14.92 39.66 -13.20
N VAL A 900 15.03 39.38 -14.49
CA VAL A 900 16.28 39.06 -15.16
C VAL A 900 16.93 40.36 -15.57
N ASP A 901 18.22 40.50 -15.29
CA ASP A 901 19.03 41.58 -15.81
C ASP A 901 20.01 41.05 -16.87
N ASP A 902 21.28 40.82 -16.52
CA ASP A 902 22.28 40.24 -17.40
C ASP A 902 22.75 38.86 -16.86
N ASP A 903 22.09 38.33 -15.83
CA ASP A 903 22.47 37.11 -15.13
C ASP A 903 21.53 35.93 -15.35
N THR A 904 22.06 34.74 -15.06
CA THR A 904 21.27 33.52 -15.00
C THR A 904 20.91 33.20 -13.55
N THR A 905 19.63 32.96 -13.29
CA THR A 905 19.11 32.66 -11.95
C THR A 905 18.01 31.60 -12.03
N VAL A 906 17.48 31.17 -10.88
CA VAL A 906 16.44 30.14 -10.79
C VAL A 906 15.15 30.75 -10.24
N LEU A 907 14.08 30.65 -11.02
CA LEU A 907 12.72 31.02 -10.65
C LEU A 907 11.94 29.78 -10.27
N VAL A 908 11.24 29.81 -9.14
CA VAL A 908 10.45 28.67 -8.65
C VAL A 908 9.01 29.06 -8.43
N CYS A 909 8.10 28.20 -8.89
CA CYS A 909 6.72 28.18 -8.47
C CYS A 909 6.38 26.84 -7.79
N GLN A 910 5.44 26.87 -6.85
CA GLN A 910 5.05 25.70 -6.08
C GLN A 910 3.57 25.74 -5.71
N VAL A 911 2.96 24.56 -5.59
CA VAL A 911 1.56 24.39 -5.18
C VAL A 911 1.44 23.08 -4.41
N VAL A 912 0.64 23.11 -3.34
CA VAL A 912 0.01 21.90 -2.79
C VAL A 912 -1.50 22.02 -2.99
N THR A 913 -2.10 21.03 -3.65
CA THR A 913 -3.55 21.01 -3.91
C THR A 913 -4.05 19.59 -4.04
N LYS A 914 -5.36 19.42 -3.89
CA LYS A 914 -6.07 18.22 -4.32
C LYS A 914 -6.11 18.16 -5.84
N ILE A 915 -5.92 16.96 -6.36
CA ILE A 915 -5.93 16.60 -7.77
C ILE A 915 -6.89 15.42 -7.90
N GLU A 916 -7.72 15.41 -8.92
CA GLU A 916 -8.55 14.26 -9.28
C GLU A 916 -7.89 13.42 -10.38
N ALA A 917 -8.18 12.13 -10.42
CA ALA A 917 -7.72 11.26 -11.50
C ALA A 917 -8.19 11.80 -12.87
N GLY A 918 -7.26 11.90 -13.82
CA GLY A 918 -7.48 12.50 -15.13
C GLY A 918 -7.28 14.01 -15.20
N ASP A 919 -7.04 14.69 -14.08
CA ASP A 919 -6.69 16.10 -14.06
C ASP A 919 -5.39 16.37 -14.83
N LYS A 920 -5.35 17.54 -15.46
CA LYS A 920 -4.26 17.99 -16.32
C LYS A 920 -3.64 19.27 -15.82
N LEU A 921 -2.35 19.24 -15.52
CA LEU A 921 -1.55 20.37 -15.11
C LEU A 921 -0.65 20.84 -16.25
N GLU A 922 -0.52 22.14 -16.39
CA GLU A 922 0.41 22.80 -17.29
C GLU A 922 1.22 23.84 -16.50
N LEU A 923 2.51 23.95 -16.79
CA LEU A 923 3.30 25.10 -16.36
C LEU A 923 3.18 26.18 -17.44
N ILE A 924 2.92 27.41 -17.03
CA ILE A 924 2.73 28.54 -17.92
C ILE A 924 3.73 29.63 -17.55
N PHE A 925 4.29 30.29 -18.56
CA PHE A 925 5.21 31.40 -18.38
C PHE A 925 4.96 32.55 -19.37
N SER A 926 5.37 33.74 -18.99
CA SER A 926 5.33 34.98 -19.80
C SER A 926 6.50 35.88 -19.43
N THR A 927 6.69 36.94 -20.23
CA THR A 927 7.68 37.99 -19.96
C THR A 927 7.11 39.37 -20.24
N ASP A 928 7.57 40.40 -19.54
CA ASP A 928 7.18 41.80 -19.80
C ASP A 928 7.80 42.37 -21.09
N VAL A 929 8.87 41.75 -21.60
CA VAL A 929 9.50 42.12 -22.87
C VAL A 929 8.83 41.46 -24.08
N ALA A 930 8.70 42.22 -25.17
CA ALA A 930 8.18 41.71 -26.44
C ALA A 930 9.21 40.79 -27.13
N LYS A 931 8.83 39.52 -27.33
CA LYS A 931 9.47 38.45 -28.13
C LYS A 931 10.98 38.24 -27.94
N GLY A 932 11.33 37.12 -27.30
CA GLY A 932 12.54 36.37 -27.65
C GLY A 932 13.85 36.76 -26.94
N LYS A 933 13.82 37.74 -26.04
CA LYS A 933 15.02 38.17 -25.31
C LYS A 933 15.19 37.47 -23.96
N LEU A 934 14.09 37.24 -23.26
CA LEU A 934 14.04 36.61 -21.95
C LEU A 934 13.31 35.27 -22.00
N GLY A 935 13.64 34.39 -21.09
CA GLY A 935 12.94 33.12 -20.91
C GLY A 935 13.77 32.12 -20.12
N PHE A 936 13.45 30.85 -20.29
CA PHE A 936 14.19 29.76 -19.68
C PHE A 936 15.40 29.39 -20.54
N VAL A 937 16.58 29.32 -19.95
CA VAL A 937 17.85 29.11 -20.65
C VAL A 937 18.45 27.77 -20.27
N THR A 938 19.09 27.09 -21.24
CA THR A 938 19.97 25.96 -20.96
C THR A 938 21.42 26.41 -21.02
N SER A 939 22.30 25.72 -20.29
CA SER A 939 23.74 25.96 -20.35
C SER A 939 24.52 24.65 -20.24
N GLN A 940 25.70 24.61 -20.84
CA GLN A 940 26.60 23.46 -20.74
C GLN A 940 28.03 23.96 -20.45
N PRO A 941 28.36 24.23 -19.18
CA PRO A 941 29.66 24.78 -18.81
C PRO A 941 30.77 23.73 -18.95
N GLY A 942 31.58 23.86 -20.01
CA GLY A 942 32.73 22.99 -20.26
C GLY A 942 32.32 21.55 -20.55
N SER A 943 32.96 20.59 -19.87
CA SER A 943 32.67 19.16 -20.00
C SER A 943 31.58 18.66 -19.05
N LYS A 944 30.85 19.56 -18.37
CA LYS A 944 29.82 19.20 -17.39
C LYS A 944 28.52 18.81 -18.07
N GLU A 945 27.65 18.15 -17.32
CA GLU A 945 26.31 17.84 -17.79
C GLU A 945 25.53 19.13 -18.06
N LYS A 946 24.70 19.06 -19.11
CA LYS A 946 23.84 20.16 -19.53
C LYS A 946 22.84 20.50 -18.43
N VAL A 947 22.73 21.78 -18.13
CA VAL A 947 21.73 22.34 -17.22
C VAL A 947 20.42 22.49 -17.98
N PRO A 948 19.32 21.88 -17.51
CA PRO A 948 18.00 22.02 -18.12
C PRO A 948 17.46 23.43 -17.89
N SER A 949 16.60 23.88 -18.79
CA SER A 949 15.94 25.18 -18.67
C SER A 949 14.79 25.13 -17.66
N MET A 950 14.23 23.95 -17.44
CA MET A 950 13.14 23.71 -16.50
C MET A 950 13.29 22.32 -15.88
N VAL A 951 13.04 22.23 -14.57
CA VAL A 951 12.80 20.98 -13.84
C VAL A 951 11.47 21.09 -13.12
N PHE A 952 10.57 20.16 -13.39
CA PHE A 952 9.32 20.00 -12.66
C PHE A 952 9.39 18.74 -11.82
N SER A 953 8.88 18.83 -10.59
CA SER A 953 8.71 17.68 -9.71
C SER A 953 7.30 17.67 -9.10
N ALA A 954 6.71 16.49 -9.04
CA ALA A 954 5.45 16.25 -8.35
C ALA A 954 5.52 14.94 -7.58
N PHE A 955 4.86 14.89 -6.43
CA PHE A 955 4.61 13.64 -5.71
C PHE A 955 3.30 13.73 -4.92
N LYS A 956 2.60 12.60 -4.83
CA LYS A 956 1.46 12.42 -3.92
C LYS A 956 1.99 12.20 -2.51
N SER A 957 1.32 12.73 -1.47
CA SER A 957 1.68 12.37 -0.11
C SER A 957 1.54 10.86 0.11
N SER A 958 2.55 10.27 0.75
CA SER A 958 2.58 8.86 1.15
C SER A 958 1.75 8.56 2.41
N TYR A 959 1.32 9.59 3.14
CA TYR A 959 0.61 9.42 4.40
C TYR A 959 -0.88 9.20 4.16
N THR A 960 -1.46 8.19 4.80
CA THR A 960 -2.92 8.00 4.91
C THR A 960 -3.25 7.95 6.39
N LYS A 961 -4.05 8.90 6.89
CA LYS A 961 -4.39 9.00 8.30
C LYS A 961 -5.35 7.87 8.68
N THR A 962 -4.85 6.83 9.35
CA THR A 962 -5.71 5.91 10.08
C THR A 962 -6.14 6.59 11.38
N SER A 963 -7.40 7.00 11.49
CA SER A 963 -7.91 7.69 12.67
C SER A 963 -7.97 6.76 13.89
N LYS A 964 -6.88 6.67 14.66
CA LYS A 964 -6.92 6.13 16.02
C LYS A 964 -7.62 7.14 16.93
N HIS A 965 -8.88 6.91 17.28
CA HIS A 965 -9.51 7.63 18.40
C HIS A 965 -8.79 7.26 19.70
N TYR A 966 -7.89 8.14 20.15
CA TYR A 966 -7.41 8.15 21.54
C TYR A 966 -8.59 8.49 22.44
N ASN A 967 -9.22 7.47 23.02
CA ASN A 967 -10.11 7.68 24.17
C ASN A 967 -9.25 8.21 25.31
N LYS A 968 -9.29 9.54 25.48
CA LYS A 968 -8.76 10.22 26.65
C LYS A 968 -9.58 9.76 27.85
N TYR A 969 -9.04 8.79 28.60
CA TYR A 969 -9.53 8.49 29.93
C TYR A 969 -9.48 9.78 30.74
N ASN A 970 -10.64 10.30 31.12
CA ASN A 970 -10.74 11.31 32.16
C ASN A 970 -10.34 10.62 33.47
N GLU A 971 -9.19 11.03 34.03
CA GLU A 971 -8.99 10.97 35.48
C GLU A 971 -9.88 12.07 36.08
N ASP A 972 -11.06 11.66 36.55
CA ASP A 972 -11.72 12.06 37.80
C ASP A 972 -12.92 11.13 38.08
#